data_AF-F2UP25-F1
#
_entry.id   AF-F2UP25-F1
#
_cell.length_a   1.000
_cell.length_b   1.000
_cell.length_c   1.000
_cell.angle_alpha   90.00
_cell.angle_beta   90.00
_cell.angle_gamma   90.00
#
_symmetry.space_group_name_H-M   'P 1'
#
loop_
_entity.id
_entity.type
_entity.pdbx_description
1 polymer ?
#
loop_
_entity_poly.entity_id
_entity_poly.type
_entity_poly.pdbx_seq_one_letter_code
_entity_poly.pdbx_strand_id
1 'polypeptide(L)'
;MSQKGKGSAAKPGAAMSQDALLAEASRAVKENAFAMKRSLDEDKLMDALKHAVAMLSELRTSALQPKTYYELYIKVTDELSHLKTVLEDIFEKKGPISDLYELVQYTGNILPRLYLLITVGAVFIETNRVPAKDVLRDLVEMCRGVQHPLRGLFLRNYLLTTVKTLLPEEQTGEGGTIHDSVDFVLLNFAEMNKLWVRMQHQGHSRDRTRREKERLQLRLLVGTNLVRLSQLDNADVDMYKATVLPAVLEQVINCRDPIAQEYLMECIIQVFPDDYHLATLDKLLTACAPLHAQVNVKAIVISLVERLVQFFSQSRADAAATAGVPADVDLYKVFADNIRSLFQARTTMAPEDAVAIQLALMKLTIECYPENLDYVDEIFKNTIDHLKSVGLTTVEPRTAACEQLSLLLRLPLETYPSLTPALKLSSFGNVLSMFSYATRHALAVFTAKKIADSNFAVSTEAEADVVFGELLLPLLGEVEGQPKSFHQDGSFVEEQVVVARVLSLVQGVDLDTQAQILASLKKQLLAGTIHRMRYCVPAHVFKALQLAQGYSDARDDDELWEKKCSKLYSMVRTCVLALAEGELPMLALKLFLQAALVTSTTTFAKSETIAYEFCSQAFSLYEEEVSDSKEQVAAMTLMIGTLQRITCFTEENYTPLITKCALLSSKFVQKPDQCRGVCACANLFWSGKLADSDEELRDGDQVLKCLKKAIKVARSCLEPSTQASLYADIYDAYTSFYIRGCEQVTNTIKEGGGGGVEE
;
A
#
# COMPACT_ATOMS: atom_id res chain seq x y z
N MET A 1 77.16 -26.22 28.34
CA MET A 1 76.95 -26.85 27.02
C MET A 1 75.47 -27.14 26.86
N SER A 2 74.71 -26.67 25.88
CA SER A 2 74.90 -25.67 24.83
C SER A 2 73.49 -25.23 24.42
N GLN A 3 73.34 -23.95 24.11
CA GLN A 3 72.12 -23.28 23.65
C GLN A 3 71.60 -23.89 22.34
N LYS A 4 70.31 -24.17 22.25
CA LYS A 4 69.61 -24.27 20.95
C LYS A 4 69.00 -22.91 20.63
N GLY A 5 69.55 -22.29 19.60
CA GLY A 5 69.25 -20.93 19.17
C GLY A 5 67.79 -20.77 18.72
N LYS A 6 67.21 -19.64 19.14
CA LYS A 6 66.03 -19.04 18.52
C LYS A 6 66.39 -18.66 17.08
N GLY A 7 65.90 -19.43 16.12
CA GLY A 7 65.82 -19.00 14.73
C GLY A 7 64.86 -17.82 14.64
N SER A 8 65.40 -16.64 14.39
CA SER A 8 64.66 -15.43 14.02
C SER A 8 63.81 -15.74 12.80
N ALA A 9 62.50 -15.91 13.01
CA ALA A 9 61.53 -15.82 11.92
C ALA A 9 61.54 -14.38 11.43
N ALA A 10 62.17 -14.16 10.27
CA ALA A 10 62.10 -12.90 9.55
C ALA A 10 60.61 -12.54 9.36
N LYS A 11 60.20 -11.41 9.94
CA LYS A 11 58.90 -10.80 9.66
C LYS A 11 58.76 -10.64 8.14
N PRO A 12 57.63 -11.02 7.52
CA PRO A 12 57.33 -10.55 6.17
C PRO A 12 57.28 -9.03 6.23
N GLY A 13 57.98 -8.37 5.31
CA GLY A 13 58.08 -6.91 5.25
C GLY A 13 56.72 -6.25 5.42
N ALA A 14 56.66 -5.25 6.30
CA ALA A 14 55.46 -4.45 6.51
C ALA A 14 55.00 -3.88 5.16
N ALA A 15 53.88 -4.37 4.62
CA ALA A 15 53.27 -3.76 3.45
C ALA A 15 52.97 -2.30 3.79
N MET A 16 53.55 -1.37 3.05
CA MET A 16 53.26 0.06 3.18
C MET A 16 51.73 0.27 3.10
N SER A 17 51.20 1.15 3.96
CA SER A 17 49.79 1.52 3.90
C SER A 17 49.45 2.04 2.49
N GLN A 18 48.24 1.72 2.01
CA GLN A 18 47.75 2.18 0.71
C GLN A 18 47.86 3.71 0.54
N ASP A 19 47.64 4.46 1.63
CA ASP A 19 47.74 5.93 1.62
C ASP A 19 49.18 6.41 1.45
N ALA A 20 50.17 5.68 1.98
CA ALA A 20 51.57 6.01 1.82
C ALA A 20 52.04 5.79 0.37
N LEU A 21 51.62 4.67 -0.24
CA LEU A 21 51.89 4.38 -1.65
C LEU A 21 51.23 5.42 -2.57
N LEU A 22 49.99 5.82 -2.27
CA LEU A 22 49.29 6.86 -3.02
C LEU A 22 49.97 8.23 -2.88
N ALA A 23 50.42 8.58 -1.67
CA ALA A 23 51.10 9.86 -1.41
C ALA A 23 52.43 9.94 -2.16
N GLU A 24 53.20 8.86 -2.20
CA GLU A 24 54.47 8.78 -2.93
C GLU A 24 54.23 8.92 -4.45
N ALA A 25 53.32 8.12 -5.02
CA ALA A 25 52.97 8.21 -6.44
C ALA A 25 52.40 9.60 -6.79
N SER A 26 51.54 10.17 -5.94
CA SER A 26 50.99 11.52 -6.15
C SER A 26 52.06 12.60 -6.11
N ARG A 27 53.08 12.46 -5.24
CA ARG A 27 54.21 13.40 -5.19
C ARG A 27 55.02 13.32 -6.48
N ALA A 28 55.36 12.12 -6.93
CA ALA A 28 56.07 11.91 -8.18
C ALA A 28 55.30 12.46 -9.39
N VAL A 29 53.97 12.29 -9.44
CA VAL A 29 53.12 12.89 -10.48
C VAL A 29 53.22 14.42 -10.44
N LYS A 30 53.12 15.06 -9.28
CA LYS A 30 53.22 16.52 -9.15
C LYS A 30 54.59 17.07 -9.55
N GLU A 31 55.66 16.41 -9.15
CA GLU A 31 57.03 16.80 -9.49
C GLU A 31 57.25 16.74 -11.01
N ASN A 32 56.83 15.65 -11.65
CA ASN A 32 56.95 15.48 -13.10
C ASN A 32 55.98 16.40 -13.88
N ALA A 33 54.77 16.63 -13.38
CA ALA A 33 53.81 17.55 -14.00
C ALA A 33 54.30 19.01 -13.94
N PHE A 34 54.92 19.43 -12.84
CA PHE A 34 55.55 20.75 -12.73
C PHE A 34 56.71 20.90 -13.73
N ALA A 35 57.57 19.89 -13.84
CA ALA A 35 58.65 19.87 -14.83
C ALA A 35 58.11 19.90 -16.27
N MET A 36 57.04 19.15 -16.54
CA MET A 36 56.35 19.14 -17.84
C MET A 36 55.83 20.54 -18.21
N LYS A 37 55.07 21.20 -17.33
CA LYS A 37 54.54 22.55 -17.55
C LYS A 37 55.65 23.56 -17.82
N ARG A 38 56.72 23.53 -17.02
CA ARG A 38 57.89 24.38 -17.23
C ARG A 38 58.57 24.14 -18.58
N SER A 39 58.71 22.89 -19.02
CA SER A 39 59.28 22.57 -20.34
C SER A 39 58.37 23.01 -21.48
N LEU A 40 57.04 23.03 -21.28
CA LEU A 40 56.09 23.57 -22.25
C LEU A 40 56.20 25.10 -22.35
N ASP A 41 56.36 25.81 -21.23
CA ASP A 41 56.59 27.27 -21.21
C ASP A 41 57.90 27.65 -21.92
N GLU A 42 58.92 26.80 -21.82
CA GLU A 42 60.21 26.94 -22.50
C GLU A 42 60.18 26.47 -23.98
N ASP A 43 59.01 26.13 -24.53
CA ASP A 43 58.81 25.65 -25.91
C ASP A 43 59.54 24.33 -26.25
N LYS A 44 59.98 23.57 -25.24
CA LYS A 44 60.71 22.29 -25.38
C LYS A 44 59.75 21.10 -25.32
N LEU A 45 59.03 20.88 -26.42
CA LEU A 45 58.02 19.82 -26.52
C LEU A 45 58.58 18.41 -26.20
N MET A 46 59.77 18.07 -26.69
CA MET A 46 60.35 16.74 -26.47
C MET A 46 60.70 16.45 -25.01
N ASP A 47 61.16 17.46 -24.28
CA ASP A 47 61.48 17.30 -22.87
C ASP A 47 60.20 17.29 -22.02
N ALA A 48 59.18 18.08 -22.41
CA ALA A 48 57.84 17.98 -21.84
C ALA A 48 57.25 16.57 -22.00
N LEU A 49 57.35 15.96 -23.19
CA LEU A 49 56.89 14.60 -23.43
C LEU A 49 57.65 13.55 -22.60
N LYS A 50 58.97 13.73 -22.38
CA LYS A 50 59.73 12.84 -21.47
C LYS A 50 59.21 12.92 -20.03
N HIS A 51 58.94 14.13 -19.54
CA HIS A 51 58.35 14.32 -18.21
C HIS A 51 56.92 13.77 -18.12
N ALA A 52 56.13 13.90 -19.19
CA ALA A 52 54.80 13.27 -19.29
C ALA A 52 54.89 11.73 -19.25
N VAL A 53 55.87 11.13 -19.95
CA VAL A 53 56.10 9.67 -19.91
C VAL A 53 56.53 9.21 -18.51
N ALA A 54 57.36 9.98 -17.81
CA ALA A 54 57.75 9.70 -16.43
C ALA A 54 56.53 9.75 -15.50
N MET A 55 55.69 10.79 -15.63
CA MET A 55 54.42 10.91 -14.89
C MET A 55 53.48 9.72 -15.15
N LEU A 56 53.27 9.37 -16.42
CA LEU A 56 52.40 8.26 -16.83
C LEU A 56 52.94 6.88 -16.42
N SER A 57 54.24 6.77 -16.13
CA SER A 57 54.83 5.52 -15.67
C SER A 57 54.35 5.13 -14.28
N GLU A 58 53.90 6.08 -13.46
CA GLU A 58 53.28 5.81 -12.13
C GLU A 58 51.96 5.03 -12.25
N LEU A 59 51.20 5.22 -13.34
CA LEU A 59 49.96 4.48 -13.60
C LEU A 59 50.20 2.98 -13.87
N ARG A 60 51.46 2.56 -14.03
CA ARG A 60 51.85 1.14 -14.20
C ARG A 60 51.90 0.36 -12.90
N THR A 61 51.65 0.98 -11.74
CA THR A 61 51.63 0.25 -10.47
C THR A 61 50.50 -0.80 -10.43
N SER A 62 50.77 -1.96 -9.82
CA SER A 62 49.74 -2.99 -9.50
C SER A 62 49.39 -3.00 -8.01
N ALA A 63 50.07 -2.20 -7.18
CA ALA A 63 49.99 -2.28 -5.73
C ALA A 63 48.79 -1.52 -5.15
N LEU A 64 48.21 -0.60 -5.93
CA LEU A 64 47.10 0.24 -5.51
C LEU A 64 45.76 -0.49 -5.67
N GLN A 65 44.86 -0.25 -4.71
CA GLN A 65 43.46 -0.62 -4.81
C GLN A 65 42.74 0.23 -5.86
N PRO A 66 41.60 -0.23 -6.40
CA PRO A 66 40.87 0.51 -7.43
C PRO A 66 40.49 1.94 -7.06
N LYS A 67 40.11 2.18 -5.80
CA LYS A 67 39.77 3.52 -5.32
C LYS A 67 40.98 4.46 -5.29
N THR A 68 42.09 4.01 -4.72
CA THR A 68 43.33 4.81 -4.68
C THR A 68 43.94 4.97 -6.07
N TYR A 69 43.78 3.97 -6.94
CA TYR A 69 44.15 4.08 -8.36
C TYR A 69 43.29 5.11 -9.09
N TYR A 70 41.98 5.18 -8.80
CA TYR A 70 41.08 6.19 -9.38
C TYR A 70 41.49 7.61 -8.96
N GLU A 71 41.84 7.82 -7.70
CA GLU A 71 42.34 9.12 -7.23
C GLU A 71 43.66 9.53 -7.91
N LEU A 72 44.56 8.57 -8.15
CA LEU A 72 45.78 8.81 -8.92
C LEU A 72 45.46 9.10 -10.40
N TYR A 73 44.53 8.35 -10.98
CA TYR A 73 44.06 8.52 -12.35
C TYR A 73 43.52 9.93 -12.60
N ILE A 74 42.62 10.44 -11.74
CA ILE A 74 42.07 11.81 -11.87
C ILE A 74 43.21 12.84 -11.91
N LYS A 75 44.14 12.76 -10.95
CA LYS A 75 45.28 13.69 -10.89
C LYS A 75 46.11 13.67 -12.17
N VAL A 76 46.34 12.49 -12.75
CA VAL A 76 47.12 12.38 -13.99
C VAL A 76 46.31 12.89 -15.19
N THR A 77 45.00 12.60 -15.28
CA THR A 77 44.17 13.07 -16.38
C THR A 77 43.97 14.58 -16.38
N ASP A 78 43.92 15.22 -15.22
CA ASP A 78 43.87 16.68 -15.11
C ASP A 78 45.14 17.31 -15.70
N GLU A 79 46.30 16.73 -15.40
CA GLU A 79 47.59 17.18 -15.94
C GLU A 79 47.72 16.91 -17.44
N LEU A 80 47.20 15.79 -17.94
CA LEU A 80 47.13 15.52 -19.38
C LEU A 80 46.17 16.46 -20.11
N SER A 81 45.10 16.93 -19.46
CA SER A 81 44.17 17.88 -20.07
C SER A 81 44.86 19.23 -20.30
N HIS A 82 45.73 19.67 -19.38
CA HIS A 82 46.59 20.82 -19.61
C HIS A 82 47.56 20.61 -20.79
N LEU A 83 48.16 19.42 -20.89
CA LEU A 83 49.01 19.08 -22.04
C LEU A 83 48.23 19.12 -23.35
N LYS A 84 46.98 18.62 -23.37
CA LYS A 84 46.09 18.65 -24.54
C LYS A 84 45.85 20.08 -25.03
N THR A 85 45.41 20.97 -24.15
CA THR A 85 45.15 22.38 -24.49
C THR A 85 46.39 23.09 -25.02
N VAL A 86 47.56 22.85 -24.43
CA VAL A 86 48.81 23.45 -24.92
C VAL A 86 49.21 22.88 -26.27
N LEU A 87 48.97 21.59 -26.52
CA LEU A 87 49.20 20.99 -27.83
C LEU A 87 48.27 21.59 -28.88
N GLU A 88 46.97 21.77 -28.59
CA GLU A 88 46.01 22.46 -29.48
C GLU A 88 46.53 23.84 -29.90
N ASP A 89 46.92 24.67 -28.94
CA ASP A 89 47.52 26.00 -29.17
C ASP A 89 48.77 25.95 -30.06
N ILE A 90 49.63 24.95 -29.85
CA ILE A 90 50.87 24.77 -30.63
C ILE A 90 50.55 24.36 -32.07
N PHE A 91 49.57 23.46 -32.26
CA PHE A 91 49.14 23.00 -33.59
C PHE A 91 48.47 24.11 -34.41
N GLU A 92 47.71 25.00 -33.76
CA GLU A 92 47.16 26.19 -34.41
C GLU A 92 48.26 27.19 -34.83
N LYS A 93 49.28 27.40 -33.98
CA LYS A 93 50.31 28.44 -34.19
C LYS A 93 51.49 28.03 -35.07
N LYS A 94 52.00 26.79 -34.95
CA LYS A 94 53.28 26.34 -35.56
C LYS A 94 53.12 25.42 -36.76
N GLY A 95 51.89 25.06 -37.16
CA GLY A 95 51.63 24.12 -38.24
C GLY A 95 51.94 22.67 -37.86
N PRO A 96 51.67 21.69 -38.75
CA PRO A 96 51.69 20.28 -38.39
C PRO A 96 53.12 19.80 -38.10
N ILE A 97 53.34 19.34 -36.87
CA ILE A 97 54.41 18.37 -36.63
C ILE A 97 53.91 17.04 -37.20
N SER A 98 54.14 16.84 -38.50
CA SER A 98 53.64 15.71 -39.31
C SER A 98 53.88 14.35 -38.64
N ASP A 99 54.91 14.26 -37.81
CA ASP A 99 55.34 13.00 -37.21
C ASP A 99 54.93 12.86 -35.73
N LEU A 100 54.16 13.78 -35.14
CA LEU A 100 53.90 13.71 -33.68
C LEU A 100 53.11 12.45 -33.29
N TYR A 101 52.15 12.04 -34.12
CA TYR A 101 51.39 10.80 -33.91
C TYR A 101 52.28 9.56 -33.94
N GLU A 102 53.34 9.55 -34.76
CA GLU A 102 54.35 8.49 -34.81
C GLU A 102 55.39 8.63 -33.69
N LEU A 103 55.78 9.86 -33.37
CA LEU A 103 56.84 10.19 -32.42
C LEU A 103 56.50 9.70 -31.01
N VAL A 104 55.24 9.87 -30.63
CA VAL A 104 54.71 9.38 -29.35
C VAL A 104 54.72 7.84 -29.29
N GLN A 105 54.64 7.15 -30.42
CA GLN A 105 54.67 5.69 -30.47
C GLN A 105 56.06 5.10 -30.16
N TYR A 106 57.14 5.86 -30.33
CA TYR A 106 58.50 5.42 -29.95
C TYR A 106 58.70 5.27 -28.44
N THR A 107 57.74 5.70 -27.61
CA THR A 107 57.81 5.50 -26.16
C THR A 107 57.78 4.02 -25.80
N GLY A 108 58.83 3.50 -25.14
CA GLY A 108 59.00 2.06 -24.94
C GLY A 108 57.90 1.36 -24.13
N ASN A 109 57.28 2.04 -23.16
CA ASN A 109 56.22 1.47 -22.32
C ASN A 109 54.83 1.70 -22.93
N ILE A 110 54.02 0.65 -23.04
CA ILE A 110 52.71 0.69 -23.70
C ILE A 110 51.70 1.63 -23.02
N LEU A 111 51.67 1.71 -21.68
CA LEU A 111 50.66 2.51 -20.99
C LEU A 111 50.89 4.02 -21.22
N PRO A 112 52.09 4.59 -20.95
CA PRO A 112 52.39 5.97 -21.34
C PRO A 112 52.18 6.25 -22.82
N ARG A 113 52.54 5.29 -23.68
CA ARG A 113 52.35 5.40 -25.13
C ARG A 113 50.90 5.65 -25.49
N LEU A 114 49.99 4.82 -25.00
CA LEU A 114 48.58 4.89 -25.37
C LEU A 114 47.90 6.13 -24.79
N TYR A 115 48.22 6.55 -23.56
CA TYR A 115 47.67 7.81 -23.02
C TYR A 115 48.06 9.01 -23.87
N LEU A 116 49.34 9.15 -24.20
CA LEU A 116 49.80 10.23 -25.07
C LEU A 116 49.25 10.10 -26.50
N LEU A 117 49.14 8.88 -27.03
CA LEU A 117 48.56 8.63 -28.36
C LEU A 117 47.09 9.04 -28.41
N ILE A 118 46.32 8.80 -27.35
CA ILE A 118 44.93 9.26 -27.24
C ILE A 118 44.88 10.78 -27.18
N THR A 119 45.72 11.42 -26.35
CA THR A 119 45.76 12.89 -26.25
C THR A 119 46.10 13.53 -27.59
N VAL A 120 47.12 13.04 -28.28
CA VAL A 120 47.53 13.54 -29.60
C VAL A 120 46.46 13.21 -30.65
N GLY A 121 45.92 11.99 -30.65
CA GLY A 121 44.86 11.58 -31.58
C GLY A 121 43.61 12.46 -31.47
N ALA A 122 43.22 12.86 -30.26
CA ALA A 122 42.13 13.81 -30.06
C ALA A 122 42.40 15.19 -30.69
N VAL A 123 43.61 15.73 -30.51
CA VAL A 123 44.02 17.01 -31.13
C VAL A 123 44.04 16.91 -32.66
N PHE A 124 44.44 15.76 -33.22
CA PHE A 124 44.41 15.51 -34.66
C PHE A 124 42.99 15.49 -35.24
N ILE A 125 42.02 14.98 -34.47
CA ILE A 125 40.60 14.99 -34.85
C ILE A 125 40.07 16.43 -34.78
N GLU A 126 40.35 17.18 -33.71
CA GLU A 126 39.88 18.57 -33.54
C GLU A 126 40.39 19.53 -34.61
N THR A 127 41.63 19.33 -35.07
CA THR A 127 42.24 20.15 -36.11
C THR A 127 41.82 19.77 -37.53
N ASN A 128 40.88 18.81 -37.69
CA ASN A 128 40.30 18.32 -38.95
C ASN A 128 41.35 17.92 -40.01
N ARG A 129 42.50 17.36 -39.58
CA ARG A 129 43.61 17.03 -40.49
C ARG A 129 43.55 15.62 -41.04
N VAL A 130 43.01 14.68 -40.26
CA VAL A 130 42.84 13.26 -40.60
C VAL A 130 41.36 12.90 -40.39
N PRO A 131 40.75 12.06 -41.23
CA PRO A 131 39.39 11.59 -40.99
C PRO A 131 39.28 10.97 -39.59
N ALA A 132 38.32 11.45 -38.81
CA ALA A 132 38.12 11.01 -37.43
C ALA A 132 37.91 9.49 -37.34
N LYS A 133 37.24 8.91 -38.33
CA LYS A 133 37.03 7.46 -38.47
C LYS A 133 38.31 6.63 -38.34
N ASP A 134 39.37 6.98 -39.05
CA ASP A 134 40.59 6.18 -39.11
C ASP A 134 41.37 6.26 -37.80
N VAL A 135 41.45 7.46 -37.21
CA VAL A 135 42.10 7.69 -35.91
C VAL A 135 41.33 6.97 -34.81
N LEU A 136 40.00 7.08 -34.77
CA LEU A 136 39.18 6.41 -33.75
C LEU A 136 39.29 4.89 -33.84
N ARG A 137 39.27 4.34 -35.07
CA ARG A 137 39.44 2.90 -35.30
C ARG A 137 40.84 2.43 -34.89
N ASP A 138 41.88 3.18 -35.21
CA ASP A 138 43.25 2.85 -34.80
C ASP A 138 43.38 2.90 -33.26
N LEU A 139 42.93 3.97 -32.61
CA LEU A 139 43.01 4.13 -31.16
C LEU A 139 42.30 2.99 -30.39
N VAL A 140 41.10 2.59 -30.81
CA VAL A 140 40.35 1.51 -30.13
C VAL A 140 40.99 0.14 -30.35
N GLU A 141 41.57 -0.10 -31.52
CA GLU A 141 42.32 -1.31 -31.87
C GLU A 141 43.65 -1.39 -31.10
N MET A 142 44.40 -0.29 -31.04
CA MET A 142 45.65 -0.19 -30.28
C MET A 142 45.42 -0.33 -28.76
N CYS A 143 44.26 0.10 -28.25
CA CYS A 143 43.85 -0.14 -26.88
C CYS A 143 43.64 -1.64 -26.55
N ARG A 144 43.53 -2.54 -27.54
CA ARG A 144 43.54 -4.00 -27.30
C ARG A 144 44.89 -4.49 -26.76
N GLY A 145 45.97 -3.73 -26.91
CA GLY A 145 47.28 -4.08 -26.36
C GLY A 145 47.31 -4.16 -24.82
N VAL A 146 46.38 -3.50 -24.11
CA VAL A 146 46.33 -3.50 -22.63
C VAL A 146 45.23 -4.43 -22.13
N GLN A 147 45.63 -5.66 -21.79
CA GLN A 147 44.71 -6.70 -21.30
C GLN A 147 44.56 -6.74 -19.76
N HIS A 148 45.28 -5.88 -19.03
CA HIS A 148 45.17 -5.81 -17.57
C HIS A 148 43.85 -5.12 -17.15
N PRO A 149 42.94 -5.78 -16.38
CA PRO A 149 41.60 -5.27 -16.10
C PRO A 149 41.54 -3.82 -15.61
N LEU A 150 42.24 -3.51 -14.52
CA LEU A 150 42.20 -2.17 -13.92
C LEU A 150 42.73 -1.08 -14.87
N ARG A 151 43.85 -1.36 -15.53
CA ARG A 151 44.55 -0.37 -16.36
C ARG A 151 43.84 -0.15 -17.68
N GLY A 152 43.36 -1.24 -18.28
CA GLY A 152 42.60 -1.21 -19.51
C GLY A 152 41.27 -0.50 -19.31
N LEU A 153 40.57 -0.70 -18.19
CA LEU A 153 39.33 0.02 -17.88
C LEU A 153 39.56 1.53 -17.78
N PHE A 154 40.57 1.99 -17.04
CA PHE A 154 40.86 3.42 -16.92
C PHE A 154 41.38 4.04 -18.21
N LEU A 155 42.21 3.33 -18.97
CA LEU A 155 42.68 3.77 -20.29
C LEU A 155 41.51 3.93 -21.27
N ARG A 156 40.60 2.96 -21.32
CA ARG A 156 39.42 3.01 -22.19
C ARG A 156 38.40 4.05 -21.73
N ASN A 157 38.28 4.29 -20.43
CA ASN A 157 37.49 5.40 -19.91
C ASN A 157 38.10 6.76 -20.28
N TYR A 158 39.43 6.87 -20.25
CA TYR A 158 40.13 8.08 -20.72
C TYR A 158 39.91 8.30 -22.23
N LEU A 159 40.02 7.25 -23.05
CA LEU A 159 39.69 7.30 -24.48
C LEU A 159 38.29 7.86 -24.69
N LEU A 160 37.28 7.29 -24.01
CA LEU A 160 35.90 7.72 -24.16
C LEU A 160 35.67 9.17 -23.70
N THR A 161 36.33 9.58 -22.61
CA THR A 161 36.20 10.96 -22.08
C THR A 161 36.86 11.97 -23.00
N THR A 162 38.03 11.65 -23.55
CA THR A 162 38.79 12.54 -24.45
C THR A 162 38.09 12.69 -25.80
N VAL A 163 37.51 11.60 -26.31
CA VAL A 163 36.81 11.57 -27.60
C VAL A 163 35.38 12.09 -27.49
N LYS A 164 34.89 12.42 -26.30
CA LYS A 164 33.48 12.78 -26.05
C LYS A 164 32.97 13.82 -27.07
N THR A 165 33.63 14.95 -27.23
CA THR A 165 33.19 16.04 -28.12
C THR A 165 33.55 15.81 -29.60
N LEU A 166 34.16 14.68 -29.93
CA LEU A 166 34.85 14.42 -31.19
C LEU A 166 34.26 13.25 -31.98
N LEU A 167 33.12 12.72 -31.53
CA LEU A 167 32.42 11.66 -32.25
C LEU A 167 31.71 12.23 -33.48
N PRO A 168 31.88 11.60 -34.66
CA PRO A 168 31.14 11.98 -35.87
C PRO A 168 29.61 11.85 -35.67
N GLU A 169 28.88 12.96 -35.81
CA GLU A 169 27.41 13.02 -35.66
C GLU A 169 26.68 13.51 -36.93
N GLU A 170 27.33 14.24 -37.84
CA GLU A 170 26.76 14.72 -39.10
C GLU A 170 27.46 14.12 -40.34
N GLN A 171 26.74 13.97 -41.45
CA GLN A 171 27.28 13.58 -42.76
C GLN A 171 28.04 14.73 -43.46
N THR A 172 29.03 15.33 -42.80
CA THR A 172 29.87 16.38 -43.40
C THR A 172 31.19 15.78 -43.92
N GLY A 173 31.14 15.16 -45.11
CA GLY A 173 32.33 14.76 -45.88
C GLY A 173 32.96 13.39 -45.52
N GLU A 174 34.25 13.21 -45.85
CA GLU A 174 35.06 11.99 -45.63
C GLU A 174 35.34 11.67 -44.13
N GLY A 175 34.71 12.40 -43.20
CA GLY A 175 35.00 12.38 -41.76
C GLY A 175 34.36 11.27 -40.92
N GLY A 176 33.55 10.39 -41.51
CA GLY A 176 32.87 9.27 -40.81
C GLY A 176 31.39 9.51 -40.53
N THR A 177 30.66 8.44 -40.23
CA THR A 177 29.20 8.45 -40.01
C THR A 177 28.84 8.15 -38.56
N ILE A 178 27.59 8.41 -38.16
CA ILE A 178 27.06 8.01 -36.84
C ILE A 178 27.24 6.52 -36.58
N HIS A 179 27.15 5.69 -37.63
CA HIS A 179 27.41 4.24 -37.53
C HIS A 179 28.83 3.94 -37.05
N ASP A 180 29.84 4.68 -37.53
CA ASP A 180 31.22 4.51 -37.09
C ASP A 180 31.40 4.91 -35.62
N SER A 181 30.69 5.95 -35.16
CA SER A 181 30.65 6.36 -33.75
C SER A 181 30.01 5.29 -32.87
N VAL A 182 28.88 4.72 -33.31
CA VAL A 182 28.18 3.63 -32.61
C VAL A 182 29.06 2.39 -32.54
N ASP A 183 29.65 1.96 -33.66
CA ASP A 183 30.54 0.79 -33.72
C ASP A 183 31.79 0.98 -32.84
N PHE A 184 32.37 2.18 -32.82
CA PHE A 184 33.48 2.52 -31.94
C PHE A 184 33.11 2.38 -30.46
N VAL A 185 31.99 2.97 -30.03
CA VAL A 185 31.56 2.90 -28.63
C VAL A 185 31.14 1.48 -28.25
N LEU A 186 30.46 0.74 -29.13
CA LEU A 186 30.09 -0.66 -28.90
C LEU A 186 31.32 -1.57 -28.78
N LEU A 187 32.34 -1.37 -29.62
CA LEU A 187 33.60 -2.11 -29.51
C LEU A 187 34.32 -1.79 -28.20
N ASN A 188 34.35 -0.51 -27.81
CA ASN A 188 34.93 -0.11 -26.53
C ASN A 188 34.17 -0.71 -25.34
N PHE A 189 32.84 -0.69 -25.39
CA PHE A 189 31.96 -1.30 -24.41
C PHE A 189 32.20 -2.80 -24.28
N ALA A 190 32.27 -3.53 -25.39
CA ALA A 190 32.51 -4.98 -25.39
C ALA A 190 33.86 -5.32 -24.72
N GLU A 191 34.92 -4.58 -25.04
CA GLU A 191 36.23 -4.79 -24.42
C GLU A 191 36.27 -4.38 -22.94
N MET A 192 35.61 -3.28 -22.56
CA MET A 192 35.49 -2.88 -21.15
C MET A 192 34.70 -3.91 -20.33
N ASN A 193 33.61 -4.47 -20.89
CA ASN A 193 32.85 -5.53 -20.25
C ASN A 193 33.72 -6.79 -20.06
N LYS A 194 34.47 -7.21 -21.09
CA LYS A 194 35.41 -8.35 -20.99
C LYS A 194 36.47 -8.11 -19.91
N LEU A 195 37.07 -6.92 -19.84
CA LEU A 195 38.05 -6.56 -18.81
C LEU A 195 37.44 -6.60 -17.42
N TRP A 196 36.22 -6.09 -17.28
CA TRP A 196 35.50 -6.07 -16.01
C TRP A 196 35.12 -7.47 -15.52
N VAL A 197 34.69 -8.37 -16.41
CA VAL A 197 34.45 -9.78 -16.09
C VAL A 197 35.76 -10.50 -15.78
N ARG A 198 36.84 -10.22 -16.53
CA ARG A 198 38.18 -10.79 -16.27
C ARG A 198 38.69 -10.44 -14.86
N MET A 199 38.32 -9.27 -14.34
CA MET A 199 38.64 -8.88 -12.97
C MET A 199 38.13 -9.89 -11.92
N GLN A 200 37.03 -10.60 -12.19
CA GLN A 200 36.52 -11.64 -11.29
C GLN A 200 37.53 -12.78 -11.07
N HIS A 201 38.25 -13.13 -12.13
CA HIS A 201 39.18 -14.26 -12.20
C HIS A 201 40.63 -13.87 -11.91
N GLN A 202 40.92 -12.58 -11.69
CA GLN A 202 42.27 -12.10 -11.37
C GLN A 202 42.61 -12.34 -9.90
N GLY A 203 43.81 -12.88 -9.63
CA GLY A 203 44.32 -13.06 -8.25
C GLY A 203 43.82 -14.33 -7.55
N HIS A 204 44.02 -14.41 -6.24
CA HIS A 204 43.74 -15.63 -5.48
C HIS A 204 42.23 -15.79 -5.20
N SER A 205 41.73 -17.04 -5.19
CA SER A 205 40.33 -17.38 -4.86
C SER A 205 39.83 -16.80 -3.54
N ARG A 206 40.68 -16.63 -2.52
CA ARG A 206 40.32 -16.10 -1.20
C ARG A 206 39.82 -14.66 -1.24
N ASP A 207 40.31 -13.86 -2.20
CA ASP A 207 39.99 -12.44 -2.29
C ASP A 207 38.75 -12.18 -3.17
N ARG A 208 37.96 -13.21 -3.49
CA ARG A 208 36.77 -13.11 -4.36
C ARG A 208 35.77 -12.07 -3.89
N THR A 209 35.38 -12.10 -2.61
CA THR A 209 34.41 -11.16 -2.04
C THR A 209 34.91 -9.72 -2.08
N ARG A 210 36.21 -9.52 -1.89
CA ARG A 210 36.85 -8.21 -2.02
C ARG A 210 36.82 -7.73 -3.48
N ARG A 211 37.08 -8.61 -4.45
CA ARG A 211 36.98 -8.28 -5.88
C ARG A 211 35.56 -7.95 -6.30
N GLU A 212 34.56 -8.64 -5.80
CA GLU A 212 33.16 -8.34 -6.08
C GLU A 212 32.81 -6.91 -5.62
N LYS A 213 33.25 -6.50 -4.43
CA LYS A 213 33.10 -5.11 -3.95
C LYS A 213 33.85 -4.09 -4.82
N GLU A 214 35.09 -4.40 -5.18
CA GLU A 214 35.92 -3.56 -6.05
C GLU A 214 35.31 -3.44 -7.47
N ARG A 215 34.75 -4.52 -8.01
CA ARG A 215 34.04 -4.54 -9.31
C ARG A 215 32.78 -3.70 -9.28
N LEU A 216 32.01 -3.74 -8.19
CA LEU A 216 30.83 -2.89 -8.01
C LEU A 216 31.18 -1.40 -7.97
N GLN A 217 32.36 -1.02 -7.49
CA GLN A 217 32.81 0.38 -7.54
C GLN A 217 33.16 0.82 -8.98
N LEU A 218 33.77 -0.06 -9.76
CA LEU A 218 34.21 0.24 -11.13
C LEU A 218 33.10 0.08 -12.19
N ARG A 219 31.92 -0.42 -11.83
CA ARG A 219 30.81 -0.65 -12.77
C ARG A 219 30.41 0.62 -13.55
N LEU A 220 30.51 1.78 -12.89
CA LEU A 220 30.19 3.08 -13.47
C LEU A 220 31.03 3.37 -14.72
N LEU A 221 32.31 2.95 -14.76
CA LEU A 221 33.19 3.15 -15.92
C LEU A 221 32.67 2.44 -17.16
N VAL A 222 32.11 1.23 -16.99
CA VAL A 222 31.51 0.48 -18.10
C VAL A 222 30.21 1.16 -18.52
N GLY A 223 29.40 1.60 -17.55
CA GLY A 223 28.14 2.31 -17.78
C GLY A 223 28.29 3.62 -18.55
N THR A 224 29.42 4.33 -18.38
CA THR A 224 29.71 5.57 -19.14
C THR A 224 29.64 5.36 -20.65
N ASN A 225 29.96 4.16 -21.17
CA ASN A 225 29.81 3.86 -22.60
C ASN A 225 28.35 3.90 -23.04
N LEU A 226 27.45 3.34 -22.23
CA LEU A 226 26.01 3.35 -22.52
C LEU A 226 25.45 4.77 -22.43
N VAL A 227 25.92 5.55 -21.44
CA VAL A 227 25.57 6.98 -21.32
C VAL A 227 26.05 7.76 -22.54
N ARG A 228 27.21 7.42 -23.10
CA ARG A 228 27.67 8.06 -24.33
C ARG A 228 26.78 7.70 -25.51
N LEU A 229 26.33 6.46 -25.62
CA LEU A 229 25.40 6.04 -26.68
C LEU A 229 24.06 6.77 -26.61
N SER A 230 23.54 7.06 -25.41
CA SER A 230 22.28 7.81 -25.27
C SER A 230 22.40 9.31 -25.54
N GLN A 231 23.61 9.87 -25.48
CA GLN A 231 23.90 11.28 -25.78
C GLN A 231 24.11 11.55 -27.27
N LEU A 232 23.99 10.54 -28.14
CA LEU A 232 24.10 10.73 -29.59
C LEU A 232 22.74 11.22 -30.11
N ASP A 233 22.62 12.54 -30.33
CA ASP A 233 21.35 13.22 -30.63
C ASP A 233 20.66 12.74 -31.94
N ASN A 234 21.43 12.19 -32.89
CA ASN A 234 20.93 11.68 -34.18
C ASN A 234 20.71 10.16 -34.21
N ALA A 235 20.69 9.48 -33.06
CA ALA A 235 20.46 8.03 -33.01
C ALA A 235 18.96 7.71 -33.08
N ASP A 236 18.43 7.44 -34.28
CA ASP A 236 17.02 7.07 -34.48
C ASP A 236 16.61 5.79 -33.71
N VAL A 237 15.31 5.68 -33.39
CA VAL A 237 14.70 4.49 -32.76
C VAL A 237 15.02 3.21 -33.56
N ASP A 238 15.02 3.30 -34.89
CA ASP A 238 15.34 2.17 -35.77
C ASP A 238 16.80 1.74 -35.66
N MET A 239 17.73 2.70 -35.54
CA MET A 239 19.15 2.42 -35.30
C MET A 239 19.35 1.70 -33.97
N TYR A 240 18.66 2.17 -32.93
CA TYR A 240 18.69 1.54 -31.62
C TYR A 240 18.16 0.10 -31.66
N LYS A 241 17.02 -0.11 -32.32
CA LYS A 241 16.35 -1.41 -32.45
C LYS A 241 17.13 -2.41 -33.29
N ALA A 242 17.81 -1.96 -34.34
CA ALA A 242 18.52 -2.82 -35.30
C ALA A 242 19.96 -3.12 -34.88
N THR A 243 20.68 -2.12 -34.35
CA THR A 243 22.14 -2.19 -34.17
C THR A 243 22.55 -2.10 -32.71
N VAL A 244 22.15 -1.05 -32.00
CA VAL A 244 22.68 -0.76 -30.65
C VAL A 244 22.21 -1.79 -29.63
N LEU A 245 20.90 -1.97 -29.48
CA LEU A 245 20.33 -2.85 -28.46
C LEU A 245 20.75 -4.31 -28.67
N PRO A 246 20.67 -4.91 -29.88
CA PRO A 246 21.12 -6.29 -30.09
C PRO A 246 22.59 -6.50 -29.75
N ALA A 247 23.48 -5.57 -30.11
CA ALA A 247 24.90 -5.67 -29.82
C ALA A 247 25.18 -5.59 -28.30
N VAL A 248 24.49 -4.70 -27.58
CA VAL A 248 24.62 -4.60 -26.12
C VAL A 248 24.08 -5.86 -25.44
N LEU A 249 22.89 -6.34 -25.84
CA LEU A 249 22.27 -7.55 -25.29
C LEU A 249 23.12 -8.80 -25.56
N GLU A 250 23.75 -8.90 -26.72
CA GLU A 250 24.69 -9.98 -27.02
C GLU A 250 25.84 -10.01 -26.01
N GLN A 251 26.42 -8.86 -25.67
CA GLN A 251 27.48 -8.79 -24.66
C GLN A 251 26.97 -9.14 -23.25
N VAL A 252 25.74 -8.75 -22.91
CA VAL A 252 25.12 -9.08 -21.62
C VAL A 252 24.86 -10.58 -21.49
N ILE A 253 24.31 -11.22 -22.52
CA ILE A 253 24.02 -12.66 -22.50
C ILE A 253 25.32 -13.48 -22.49
N ASN A 254 26.30 -13.09 -23.31
CA ASN A 254 27.55 -13.83 -23.46
C ASN A 254 28.52 -13.66 -22.28
N CYS A 255 28.39 -12.62 -21.44
CA CYS A 255 29.32 -12.40 -20.34
C CYS A 255 29.20 -13.45 -19.22
N ARG A 256 28.02 -14.08 -19.06
CA ARG A 256 27.71 -15.12 -18.06
C ARG A 256 28.15 -14.79 -16.62
N ASP A 257 28.26 -13.51 -16.27
CA ASP A 257 28.61 -13.03 -14.94
C ASP A 257 27.42 -12.31 -14.31
N PRO A 258 26.96 -12.71 -13.11
CA PRO A 258 25.72 -12.21 -12.53
C PRO A 258 25.79 -10.72 -12.18
N ILE A 259 26.92 -10.24 -11.65
CA ILE A 259 27.10 -8.83 -11.28
C ILE A 259 27.06 -7.94 -12.54
N ALA A 260 27.70 -8.41 -13.62
CA ALA A 260 27.70 -7.69 -14.88
C ALA A 260 26.33 -7.65 -15.54
N GLN A 261 25.63 -8.78 -15.57
CA GLN A 261 24.29 -8.86 -16.14
C GLN A 261 23.29 -7.98 -15.40
N GLU A 262 23.28 -8.04 -14.07
CA GLU A 262 22.37 -7.22 -13.25
C GLU A 262 22.58 -5.74 -13.49
N TYR A 263 23.83 -5.26 -13.36
CA TYR A 263 24.13 -3.84 -13.54
C TYR A 263 23.91 -3.35 -14.96
N LEU A 264 24.31 -4.12 -15.99
CA LEU A 264 24.17 -3.68 -17.38
C LEU A 264 22.71 -3.60 -17.80
N MET A 265 21.86 -4.54 -17.37
CA MET A 265 20.43 -4.48 -17.65
C MET A 265 19.76 -3.28 -16.96
N GLU A 266 20.08 -3.02 -15.69
CA GLU A 266 19.61 -1.82 -14.99
C GLU A 266 20.11 -0.54 -15.67
N CYS A 267 21.37 -0.53 -16.11
CA CYS A 267 21.96 0.63 -16.78
C CYS A 267 21.29 0.91 -18.14
N ILE A 268 20.94 -0.12 -18.92
CA ILE A 268 20.14 0.04 -20.15
C ILE A 268 18.81 0.71 -19.81
N ILE A 269 18.10 0.21 -18.79
CA ILE A 269 16.81 0.77 -18.37
C ILE A 269 16.94 2.20 -17.85
N GLN A 270 18.05 2.57 -17.21
CA GLN A 270 18.23 3.91 -16.63
C GLN A 270 18.70 4.95 -17.66
N VAL A 271 19.51 4.54 -18.63
CA VAL A 271 20.26 5.47 -19.48
C VAL A 271 19.53 5.84 -20.78
N PHE A 272 18.81 4.89 -21.37
CA PHE A 272 18.08 5.14 -22.62
C PHE A 272 16.71 5.79 -22.34
N PRO A 273 16.16 6.55 -23.31
CA PRO A 273 14.84 7.17 -23.18
C PRO A 273 13.70 6.15 -23.27
N ASP A 274 12.53 6.53 -22.76
CA ASP A 274 11.36 5.65 -22.65
C ASP A 274 10.78 5.23 -24.00
N ASP A 275 10.88 6.09 -25.03
CA ASP A 275 10.45 5.76 -26.40
C ASP A 275 11.21 4.55 -26.97
N TYR A 276 12.49 4.42 -26.62
CA TYR A 276 13.31 3.28 -27.07
C TYR A 276 12.89 2.01 -26.35
N HIS A 277 12.56 2.13 -25.07
CA HIS A 277 12.05 1.00 -24.28
C HIS A 277 10.71 0.52 -24.85
N LEU A 278 9.75 1.41 -25.09
CA LEU A 278 8.45 1.08 -25.68
C LEU A 278 8.58 0.32 -27.02
N ALA A 279 9.50 0.75 -27.90
CA ALA A 279 9.73 0.10 -29.18
C ALA A 279 10.46 -1.26 -29.09
N THR A 280 11.10 -1.56 -27.96
CA THR A 280 11.99 -2.72 -27.79
C THR A 280 11.70 -3.61 -26.58
N LEU A 281 10.55 -3.43 -25.90
CA LEU A 281 10.14 -4.20 -24.72
C LEU A 281 10.26 -5.71 -24.93
N ASP A 282 9.79 -6.20 -26.07
CA ASP A 282 9.81 -7.63 -26.40
C ASP A 282 11.24 -8.19 -26.44
N LYS A 283 12.16 -7.46 -27.08
CA LYS A 283 13.58 -7.85 -27.15
C LYS A 283 14.25 -7.80 -25.77
N LEU A 284 13.95 -6.77 -24.96
CA LEU A 284 14.53 -6.59 -23.64
C LEU A 284 14.05 -7.67 -22.66
N LEU A 285 12.76 -7.98 -22.64
CA LEU A 285 12.17 -9.01 -21.77
C LEU A 285 12.58 -10.42 -22.19
N THR A 286 12.62 -10.69 -23.50
CA THR A 286 13.16 -11.97 -24.02
C THR A 286 14.62 -12.16 -23.62
N ALA A 287 15.41 -11.08 -23.59
CA ALA A 287 16.81 -11.14 -23.13
C ALA A 287 16.96 -11.39 -21.62
N CYS A 288 15.93 -11.16 -20.81
CA CYS A 288 15.94 -11.50 -19.38
C CYS A 288 15.87 -13.03 -19.14
N ALA A 289 15.29 -13.80 -20.06
CA ALA A 289 15.14 -15.25 -19.92
C ALA A 289 16.49 -16.01 -19.87
N PRO A 290 17.45 -15.79 -20.79
CA PRO A 290 18.75 -16.48 -20.78
C PRO A 290 19.77 -15.94 -19.76
N LEU A 291 19.42 -14.94 -18.94
CA LEU A 291 20.34 -14.42 -17.91
C LEU A 291 20.65 -15.49 -16.86
N HIS A 292 21.82 -15.37 -16.22
CA HIS A 292 22.29 -16.29 -15.19
C HIS A 292 21.30 -16.38 -14.02
N ALA A 293 21.15 -17.56 -13.42
CA ALA A 293 20.14 -17.83 -12.38
C ALA A 293 20.31 -16.99 -11.10
N GLN A 294 21.54 -16.55 -10.80
CA GLN A 294 21.85 -15.69 -9.65
C GLN A 294 21.50 -14.21 -9.87
N VAL A 295 21.14 -13.80 -11.09
CA VAL A 295 20.75 -12.41 -11.39
C VAL A 295 19.38 -12.13 -10.81
N ASN A 296 19.27 -11.02 -10.07
CA ASN A 296 18.02 -10.53 -9.53
C ASN A 296 17.13 -9.91 -10.64
N VAL A 297 16.49 -10.77 -11.43
CA VAL A 297 15.62 -10.33 -12.53
C VAL A 297 14.36 -9.62 -12.04
N LYS A 298 13.93 -9.87 -10.80
CA LYS A 298 12.85 -9.09 -10.17
C LYS A 298 13.19 -7.61 -10.16
N ALA A 299 14.38 -7.22 -9.69
CA ALA A 299 14.77 -5.81 -9.61
C ALA A 299 14.79 -5.14 -11.00
N ILE A 300 15.29 -5.85 -12.01
CA ILE A 300 15.33 -5.37 -13.41
C ILE A 300 13.91 -5.12 -13.94
N VAL A 301 13.01 -6.09 -13.82
CA VAL A 301 11.63 -5.97 -14.33
C VAL A 301 10.86 -4.90 -13.55
N ILE A 302 11.00 -4.84 -12.24
CA ILE A 302 10.36 -3.80 -11.42
C ILE A 302 10.87 -2.41 -11.80
N SER A 303 12.19 -2.23 -11.98
CA SER A 303 12.75 -0.95 -12.41
C SER A 303 12.24 -0.49 -13.77
N LEU A 304 12.09 -1.41 -14.72
CA LEU A 304 11.49 -1.11 -16.03
C LEU A 304 10.03 -0.67 -15.89
N VAL A 305 9.24 -1.42 -15.12
CA VAL A 305 7.82 -1.13 -14.93
C VAL A 305 7.62 0.18 -14.17
N GLU A 306 8.36 0.43 -13.10
CA GLU A 306 8.28 1.69 -12.33
C GLU A 306 8.66 2.89 -13.18
N ARG A 307 9.67 2.75 -14.04
CA ARG A 307 10.05 3.80 -14.98
C ARG A 307 8.93 4.12 -15.97
N LEU A 308 8.30 3.10 -16.55
CA LEU A 308 7.15 3.29 -17.44
C LEU A 308 5.94 3.88 -16.70
N VAL A 309 5.66 3.45 -15.47
CA VAL A 309 4.61 4.05 -14.64
C VAL A 309 4.87 5.54 -14.43
N GLN A 310 6.10 5.93 -14.07
CA GLN A 310 6.47 7.34 -13.91
C GLN A 310 6.29 8.14 -15.21
N PHE A 311 6.70 7.57 -16.35
CA PHE A 311 6.47 8.17 -17.66
C PHE A 311 4.98 8.42 -17.91
N PHE A 312 4.12 7.42 -17.72
CA PHE A 312 2.67 7.58 -17.93
C PHE A 312 2.01 8.54 -16.94
N SER A 313 2.44 8.54 -15.66
CA SER A 313 1.95 9.52 -14.68
C SER A 313 2.33 10.95 -15.06
N GLN A 314 3.52 11.18 -15.62
CA GLN A 314 3.95 12.48 -16.11
C GLN A 314 3.20 12.88 -17.38
N SER A 315 3.08 12.00 -18.37
CA SER A 315 2.30 12.25 -19.59
C SER A 315 0.82 12.55 -19.32
N ARG A 316 0.24 11.98 -18.26
CA ARG A 316 -1.13 12.25 -17.83
C ARG A 316 -1.28 13.63 -17.17
N ALA A 317 -0.26 14.13 -16.48
CA ALA A 317 -0.25 15.47 -15.89
C ALA A 317 -0.09 16.56 -16.96
N ASP A 318 0.68 16.27 -18.01
CA ASP A 318 0.95 17.18 -19.13
C ASP A 318 -0.09 17.08 -20.26
N ALA A 319 -1.38 16.99 -19.91
CA ALA A 319 -2.53 16.80 -20.81
C ALA A 319 -2.78 17.93 -21.86
N ALA A 320 -1.77 18.72 -22.21
CA ALA A 320 -1.71 19.62 -23.35
C ALA A 320 -0.72 19.18 -24.45
N ALA A 321 0.14 18.18 -24.21
CA ALA A 321 1.01 17.60 -25.22
C ALA A 321 0.47 16.24 -25.66
N THR A 322 -0.01 16.17 -26.89
CA THR A 322 -0.35 14.93 -27.61
C THR A 322 0.84 13.96 -27.63
N ALA A 323 0.90 13.08 -26.64
CA ALA A 323 1.58 11.80 -26.67
C ALA A 323 0.97 10.90 -25.58
N GLY A 324 -0.31 10.53 -25.76
CA GLY A 324 -0.84 9.35 -25.10
C GLY A 324 -0.05 8.11 -25.54
N VAL A 325 -0.10 7.04 -24.74
CA VAL A 325 0.38 5.69 -25.09
C VAL A 325 0.19 5.47 -26.61
N PRO A 326 1.23 5.14 -27.39
CA PRO A 326 1.05 4.81 -28.79
C PRO A 326 -0.02 3.72 -28.88
N ALA A 327 -1.17 4.03 -29.50
CA ALA A 327 -2.34 3.14 -29.56
C ALA A 327 -2.06 1.82 -30.31
N ASP A 328 -0.86 1.67 -30.89
CA ASP A 328 -0.44 0.52 -31.66
C ASP A 328 0.17 -0.62 -30.82
N VAL A 329 0.48 -0.43 -29.53
CA VAL A 329 1.07 -1.49 -28.68
C VAL A 329 0.26 -1.71 -27.41
N ASP A 330 -0.42 -2.86 -27.34
CA ASP A 330 -1.04 -3.38 -26.12
C ASP A 330 0.05 -3.77 -25.09
N LEU A 331 0.57 -2.78 -24.36
CA LEU A 331 1.67 -2.94 -23.40
C LEU A 331 1.42 -4.08 -22.40
N TYR A 332 0.19 -4.18 -21.90
CA TYR A 332 -0.16 -5.23 -20.96
C TYR A 332 0.03 -6.63 -21.55
N LYS A 333 -0.43 -6.87 -22.78
CA LYS A 333 -0.30 -8.19 -23.43
C LYS A 333 1.17 -8.55 -23.66
N VAL A 334 1.96 -7.59 -24.15
CA VAL A 334 3.40 -7.77 -24.35
C VAL A 334 4.10 -8.12 -23.03
N PHE A 335 3.78 -7.42 -21.93
CA PHE A 335 4.34 -7.75 -20.62
C PHE A 335 3.83 -9.10 -20.10
N ALA A 336 2.53 -9.40 -20.22
CA ALA A 336 1.93 -10.62 -19.71
C ALA A 336 2.51 -11.87 -20.40
N ASP A 337 2.63 -11.87 -21.73
CA ASP A 337 3.16 -12.98 -22.50
C ASP A 337 4.66 -13.18 -22.26
N ASN A 338 5.41 -12.08 -22.12
CA ASN A 338 6.83 -12.14 -21.80
C ASN A 338 7.10 -12.57 -20.36
N ILE A 339 6.29 -12.14 -19.39
CA ILE A 339 6.40 -12.59 -17.99
C ILE A 339 6.02 -14.07 -17.87
N ARG A 340 4.98 -14.54 -18.59
CA ARG A 340 4.66 -15.97 -18.68
C ARG A 340 5.84 -16.77 -19.23
N SER A 341 6.45 -16.30 -20.31
CA SER A 341 7.64 -16.93 -20.90
C SER A 341 8.83 -16.92 -19.94
N LEU A 342 9.01 -15.85 -19.18
CA LEU A 342 10.05 -15.72 -18.15
C LEU A 342 9.85 -16.72 -17.00
N PHE A 343 8.62 -16.88 -16.52
CA PHE A 343 8.29 -17.88 -15.49
C PHE A 343 8.47 -19.32 -15.98
N GLN A 344 8.16 -19.60 -17.25
CA GLN A 344 8.43 -20.92 -17.85
C GLN A 344 9.93 -21.20 -17.99
N ALA A 345 10.72 -20.19 -18.38
CA ALA A 345 12.16 -20.33 -18.55
C ALA A 345 12.91 -20.50 -17.20
N ARG A 346 12.36 -19.96 -16.10
CA ARG A 346 13.02 -19.93 -14.79
C ARG A 346 12.26 -20.74 -13.74
N THR A 347 12.57 -22.02 -13.65
CA THR A 347 12.00 -22.94 -12.65
C THR A 347 12.50 -22.72 -11.22
N THR A 348 13.57 -21.95 -11.02
CA THR A 348 14.19 -21.71 -9.70
C THR A 348 13.78 -20.39 -9.03
N MET A 349 12.80 -19.67 -9.58
CA MET A 349 12.38 -18.37 -9.03
C MET A 349 11.59 -18.56 -7.73
N ALA A 350 11.88 -17.72 -6.72
CA ALA A 350 11.12 -17.74 -5.49
C ALA A 350 9.68 -17.20 -5.75
N PRO A 351 8.65 -17.77 -5.11
CA PRO A 351 7.26 -17.35 -5.32
C PRO A 351 7.02 -15.90 -4.89
N GLU A 352 7.77 -15.40 -3.91
CA GLU A 352 7.76 -13.99 -3.49
C GLU A 352 8.18 -13.02 -4.60
N ASP A 353 9.15 -13.43 -5.42
CA ASP A 353 9.64 -12.59 -6.51
C ASP A 353 8.66 -12.57 -7.67
N ALA A 354 8.01 -13.69 -7.96
CA ALA A 354 6.97 -13.78 -8.98
C ALA A 354 5.77 -12.89 -8.63
N VAL A 355 5.32 -12.92 -7.37
CA VAL A 355 4.24 -12.05 -6.90
C VAL A 355 4.64 -10.58 -6.95
N ALA A 356 5.89 -10.24 -6.62
CA ALA A 356 6.37 -8.85 -6.70
C ALA A 356 6.37 -8.32 -8.15
N ILE A 357 6.71 -9.16 -9.14
CA ILE A 357 6.59 -8.79 -10.57
C ILE A 357 5.12 -8.60 -10.96
N GLN A 358 4.23 -9.49 -10.54
CA GLN A 358 2.79 -9.36 -10.81
C GLN A 358 2.19 -8.12 -10.12
N LEU A 359 2.67 -7.74 -8.93
CA LEU A 359 2.30 -6.50 -8.27
C LEU A 359 2.75 -5.26 -9.07
N ALA A 360 3.98 -5.27 -9.61
CA ALA A 360 4.45 -4.19 -10.46
C ALA A 360 3.60 -4.10 -11.74
N LEU A 361 3.28 -5.23 -12.38
CA LEU A 361 2.39 -5.28 -13.53
C LEU A 361 0.99 -4.75 -13.19
N MET A 362 0.47 -5.06 -12.01
CA MET A 362 -0.82 -4.54 -11.53
C MET A 362 -0.79 -3.00 -11.41
N LYS A 363 0.29 -2.43 -10.85
CA LYS A 363 0.47 -0.97 -10.80
C LYS A 363 0.46 -0.35 -12.19
N LEU A 364 1.16 -0.96 -13.13
CA LEU A 364 1.17 -0.52 -14.53
C LEU A 364 -0.22 -0.58 -15.15
N THR A 365 -0.96 -1.67 -14.97
CA THR A 365 -2.31 -1.79 -15.54
C THR A 365 -3.29 -0.79 -14.96
N ILE A 366 -3.23 -0.52 -13.66
CA ILE A 366 -4.14 0.43 -13.02
C ILE A 366 -3.85 1.86 -13.50
N GLU A 367 -2.57 2.22 -13.71
CA GLU A 367 -2.17 3.54 -14.20
C GLU A 367 -2.42 3.72 -15.70
N CYS A 368 -2.11 2.71 -16.52
CA CYS A 368 -2.26 2.77 -17.98
C CYS A 368 -3.70 2.53 -18.45
N TYR A 369 -4.42 1.61 -17.80
CA TYR A 369 -5.77 1.19 -18.21
C TYR A 369 -6.74 1.11 -17.02
N PRO A 370 -7.12 2.26 -16.42
CA PRO A 370 -8.03 2.26 -15.26
C PRO A 370 -9.38 1.58 -15.52
N GLU A 371 -9.90 1.64 -16.75
CA GLU A 371 -11.24 1.14 -17.10
C GLU A 371 -11.28 -0.35 -17.44
N ASN A 372 -10.15 -0.97 -17.80
CA ASN A 372 -10.10 -2.37 -18.26
C ASN A 372 -9.88 -3.35 -17.11
N LEU A 373 -10.97 -3.79 -16.48
CA LEU A 373 -10.94 -4.74 -15.36
C LEU A 373 -10.52 -6.17 -15.76
N ASP A 374 -10.66 -6.53 -17.05
CA ASP A 374 -10.30 -7.86 -17.53
C ASP A 374 -8.80 -8.15 -17.39
N TYR A 375 -7.95 -7.14 -17.58
CA TYR A 375 -6.50 -7.26 -17.41
C TYR A 375 -6.12 -7.47 -15.93
N VAL A 376 -6.81 -6.78 -15.03
CA VAL A 376 -6.63 -6.96 -13.58
C VAL A 376 -7.03 -8.38 -13.17
N ASP A 377 -8.17 -8.89 -13.68
CA ASP A 377 -8.62 -10.26 -13.39
C ASP A 377 -7.66 -11.32 -13.97
N GLU A 378 -7.09 -11.08 -15.16
CA GLU A 378 -6.09 -11.97 -15.75
C GLU A 378 -4.77 -11.99 -14.96
N ILE A 379 -4.32 -10.87 -14.39
CA ILE A 379 -3.16 -10.85 -13.46
C ILE A 379 -3.43 -11.72 -12.23
N PHE A 380 -4.63 -11.61 -11.65
CA PHE A 380 -5.02 -12.45 -10.52
C PHE A 380 -5.03 -13.95 -10.90
N LYS A 381 -5.60 -14.32 -12.06
CA LYS A 381 -5.58 -15.70 -12.57
C LYS A 381 -4.16 -16.21 -12.77
N ASN A 382 -3.32 -15.43 -13.45
CA ASN A 382 -1.92 -15.78 -13.70
C ASN A 382 -1.14 -15.98 -12.38
N THR A 383 -1.40 -15.14 -11.38
CA THR A 383 -0.77 -15.26 -10.06
C THR A 383 -1.22 -16.56 -9.37
N ILE A 384 -2.51 -16.89 -9.42
CA ILE A 384 -3.05 -18.14 -8.85
C ILE A 384 -2.45 -19.35 -9.55
N ASP A 385 -2.45 -19.37 -10.88
CA ASP A 385 -1.96 -20.49 -11.67
C ASP A 385 -0.48 -20.73 -11.44
N HIS A 386 0.31 -19.65 -11.33
CA HIS A 386 1.72 -19.75 -10.96
C HIS A 386 1.91 -20.31 -9.54
N LEU A 387 1.19 -19.80 -8.55
CA LEU A 387 1.31 -20.30 -7.17
C LEU A 387 0.89 -21.77 -7.03
N LYS A 388 -0.16 -22.18 -7.75
CA LYS A 388 -0.58 -23.59 -7.84
C LYS A 388 0.49 -24.45 -8.52
N SER A 389 1.12 -23.95 -9.59
CA SER A 389 2.20 -24.67 -10.28
C SER A 389 3.44 -24.88 -9.40
N VAL A 390 3.70 -23.97 -8.46
CA VAL A 390 4.80 -24.06 -7.48
C VAL A 390 4.43 -24.95 -6.28
N GLY A 391 3.16 -25.38 -6.16
CA GLY A 391 2.69 -26.30 -5.11
C GLY A 391 2.28 -25.61 -3.81
N LEU A 392 2.14 -24.29 -3.79
CA LEU A 392 1.66 -23.54 -2.63
C LEU A 392 0.13 -23.45 -2.66
N THR A 393 -0.55 -24.36 -1.97
CA THR A 393 -2.01 -24.35 -1.84
C THR A 393 -2.52 -23.46 -0.71
N THR A 394 -1.70 -23.22 0.32
CA THR A 394 -2.01 -22.31 1.43
C THR A 394 -0.76 -21.54 1.81
N VAL A 395 -0.84 -20.20 1.81
CA VAL A 395 0.30 -19.35 2.19
C VAL A 395 0.32 -19.18 3.71
N GLU A 396 1.44 -19.59 4.33
CA GLU A 396 1.64 -19.45 5.77
C GLU A 396 1.69 -17.96 6.20
N PRO A 397 1.18 -17.64 7.40
CA PRO A 397 1.23 -16.27 7.89
C PRO A 397 2.68 -15.82 8.15
N ARG A 398 2.99 -14.57 7.77
CA ARG A 398 4.32 -13.90 7.92
C ARG A 398 5.42 -14.35 6.95
N THR A 399 5.09 -15.09 5.89
CA THR A 399 6.02 -15.28 4.77
C THR A 399 6.07 -14.01 3.91
N ALA A 400 7.22 -13.66 3.35
CA ALA A 400 7.35 -12.50 2.45
C ALA A 400 6.44 -12.61 1.21
N ALA A 401 6.17 -13.83 0.71
CA ALA A 401 5.15 -14.08 -0.31
C ALA A 401 3.73 -13.67 0.14
N CYS A 402 3.39 -13.86 1.42
CA CYS A 402 2.10 -13.45 1.98
C CYS A 402 1.98 -11.92 2.06
N GLU A 403 3.05 -11.22 2.43
CA GLU A 403 3.08 -9.77 2.46
C GLU A 403 2.90 -9.20 1.05
N GLN A 404 3.63 -9.71 0.07
CA GLN A 404 3.52 -9.29 -1.33
C GLN A 404 2.13 -9.59 -1.92
N LEU A 405 1.54 -10.76 -1.61
CA LEU A 405 0.18 -11.09 -2.04
C LEU A 405 -0.86 -10.18 -1.37
N SER A 406 -0.65 -9.82 -0.10
CA SER A 406 -1.54 -8.89 0.60
C SER A 406 -1.47 -7.48 -0.01
N LEU A 407 -0.28 -7.03 -0.42
CA LEU A 407 -0.09 -5.77 -1.15
C LEU A 407 -0.79 -5.81 -2.52
N LEU A 408 -0.72 -6.94 -3.22
CA LEU A 408 -1.39 -7.14 -4.50
C LEU A 408 -2.91 -7.01 -4.38
N LEU A 409 -3.52 -7.55 -3.33
CA LEU A 409 -4.95 -7.35 -3.07
C LEU A 409 -5.30 -5.94 -2.58
N ARG A 410 -4.41 -5.29 -1.82
CA ARG A 410 -4.65 -3.93 -1.31
C ARG A 410 -4.59 -2.88 -2.42
N LEU A 411 -3.75 -3.07 -3.43
CA LEU A 411 -3.51 -2.06 -4.45
C LEU A 411 -4.80 -1.65 -5.21
N PRO A 412 -5.62 -2.57 -5.77
CA PRO A 412 -6.91 -2.19 -6.36
C PRO A 412 -7.84 -1.48 -5.35
N LEU A 413 -7.83 -1.90 -4.08
CA LEU A 413 -8.67 -1.32 -3.04
C LEU A 413 -8.23 0.10 -2.63
N GLU A 414 -6.96 0.45 -2.81
CA GLU A 414 -6.42 1.78 -2.52
C GLU A 414 -6.55 2.74 -3.70
N THR A 415 -6.36 2.25 -4.92
CA THR A 415 -6.24 3.10 -6.12
C THR A 415 -7.57 3.38 -6.79
N TYR A 416 -8.55 2.47 -6.72
CA TYR A 416 -9.86 2.72 -7.33
C TYR A 416 -10.74 3.63 -6.44
N PRO A 417 -11.34 4.69 -7.02
CA PRO A 417 -12.20 5.62 -6.27
C PRO A 417 -13.57 5.02 -5.89
N SER A 418 -14.00 3.97 -6.59
CA SER A 418 -15.16 3.15 -6.21
C SER A 418 -14.69 1.71 -6.02
N LEU A 419 -15.24 1.00 -5.02
CA LEU A 419 -14.90 -0.40 -4.77
C LEU A 419 -15.61 -1.36 -5.74
N THR A 420 -16.67 -0.89 -6.41
CA THR A 420 -17.48 -1.64 -7.38
C THR A 420 -16.66 -2.36 -8.47
N PRO A 421 -15.63 -1.75 -9.10
CA PRO A 421 -14.82 -2.42 -10.12
C PRO A 421 -13.94 -3.54 -9.55
N ALA A 422 -13.37 -3.33 -8.36
CA ALA A 422 -12.55 -4.33 -7.68
C ALA A 422 -13.39 -5.51 -7.15
N LEU A 423 -14.63 -5.25 -6.74
CA LEU A 423 -15.58 -6.28 -6.26
C LEU A 423 -16.15 -7.16 -7.38
N LYS A 424 -16.13 -6.70 -8.64
CA LYS A 424 -16.58 -7.48 -9.80
C LYS A 424 -15.55 -8.52 -10.29
N LEU A 425 -14.36 -8.54 -9.70
CA LEU A 425 -13.27 -9.43 -10.10
C LEU A 425 -13.54 -10.86 -9.61
N SER A 426 -13.92 -11.75 -10.53
CA SER A 426 -14.21 -13.16 -10.24
C SER A 426 -13.06 -13.92 -9.57
N SER A 427 -11.82 -13.49 -9.83
CA SER A 427 -10.63 -14.16 -9.30
C SER A 427 -10.21 -13.66 -7.92
N PHE A 428 -10.79 -12.56 -7.44
CA PHE A 428 -10.48 -11.98 -6.13
C PHE A 428 -10.84 -12.94 -4.98
N GLY A 429 -12.04 -13.54 -5.03
CA GLY A 429 -12.46 -14.57 -4.06
C GLY A 429 -11.56 -15.81 -4.07
N ASN A 430 -11.08 -16.21 -5.25
CA ASN A 430 -10.14 -17.33 -5.39
C ASN A 430 -8.78 -17.03 -4.74
N VAL A 431 -8.27 -15.79 -4.85
CA VAL A 431 -7.03 -15.39 -4.17
C VAL A 431 -7.23 -15.34 -2.65
N LEU A 432 -8.38 -14.84 -2.16
CA LEU A 432 -8.71 -14.86 -0.73
C LEU A 432 -8.69 -16.28 -0.14
N SER A 433 -9.14 -17.28 -0.90
CA SER A 433 -9.16 -18.68 -0.48
C SER A 433 -7.76 -19.28 -0.24
N MET A 434 -6.70 -18.68 -0.79
CA MET A 434 -5.31 -19.16 -0.63
C MET A 434 -4.65 -18.68 0.66
N PHE A 435 -5.21 -17.66 1.32
CA PHE A 435 -4.65 -17.08 2.55
C PHE A 435 -5.01 -17.88 3.81
N SER A 436 -4.16 -17.79 4.83
CA SER A 436 -4.45 -18.25 6.19
C SER A 436 -5.44 -17.34 6.91
N TYR A 437 -6.11 -17.85 7.96
CA TYR A 437 -7.09 -17.06 8.73
C TYR A 437 -6.55 -15.70 9.21
N ALA A 438 -5.35 -15.66 9.78
CA ALA A 438 -4.76 -14.44 10.32
C ALA A 438 -4.57 -13.33 9.27
N THR A 439 -4.26 -13.71 8.03
CA THR A 439 -4.01 -12.77 6.94
C THR A 439 -5.30 -12.32 6.27
N ARG A 440 -6.28 -13.22 6.13
CA ARG A 440 -7.67 -12.85 5.77
C ARG A 440 -8.28 -11.88 6.77
N HIS A 441 -8.07 -12.11 8.07
CA HIS A 441 -8.55 -11.22 9.12
C HIS A 441 -7.95 -9.82 8.99
N ALA A 442 -6.63 -9.69 8.83
CA ALA A 442 -5.98 -8.39 8.64
C ALA A 442 -6.43 -7.67 7.36
N LEU A 443 -6.67 -8.40 6.26
CA LEU A 443 -7.22 -7.85 5.01
C LEU A 443 -8.66 -7.39 5.17
N ALA A 444 -9.49 -8.15 5.89
CA ALA A 444 -10.87 -7.80 6.17
C ALA A 444 -10.95 -6.51 7.01
N VAL A 445 -10.12 -6.36 8.04
CA VAL A 445 -10.06 -5.13 8.86
C VAL A 445 -9.64 -3.93 8.02
N PHE A 446 -8.63 -4.09 7.17
CA PHE A 446 -8.18 -3.02 6.27
C PHE A 446 -9.30 -2.59 5.31
N THR A 447 -9.97 -3.55 4.69
CA THR A 447 -11.06 -3.30 3.74
C THR A 447 -12.24 -2.62 4.43
N ALA A 448 -12.62 -3.09 5.63
CA ALA A 448 -13.68 -2.49 6.43
C ALA A 448 -13.39 -1.03 6.79
N LYS A 449 -12.15 -0.73 7.22
CA LYS A 449 -11.71 0.65 7.51
C LYS A 449 -11.78 1.52 6.27
N LYS A 450 -11.29 1.03 5.13
CA LYS A 450 -11.35 1.77 3.86
C LYS A 450 -12.78 2.08 3.42
N ILE A 451 -13.70 1.11 3.51
CA ILE A 451 -15.13 1.33 3.22
C ILE A 451 -15.71 2.40 4.16
N ALA A 452 -15.37 2.33 5.45
CA ALA A 452 -15.85 3.27 6.45
C ALA A 452 -15.28 4.69 6.28
N ASP A 453 -14.04 4.81 5.81
CA ASP A 453 -13.38 6.10 5.56
C ASP A 453 -13.84 6.74 4.25
N SER A 454 -14.10 5.94 3.21
CA SER A 454 -14.61 6.41 1.92
C SER A 454 -16.11 6.69 1.92
N ASN A 455 -16.83 6.32 2.99
CA ASN A 455 -18.30 6.33 3.08
C ASN A 455 -18.96 5.68 1.86
N PHE A 456 -18.39 4.57 1.37
CA PHE A 456 -18.91 3.87 0.21
C PHE A 456 -20.28 3.24 0.53
N ALA A 457 -21.32 3.66 -0.21
CA ALA A 457 -22.66 3.12 -0.07
C ALA A 457 -22.79 1.79 -0.83
N VAL A 458 -22.94 0.69 -0.10
CA VAL A 458 -23.20 -0.63 -0.69
C VAL A 458 -24.62 -0.62 -1.25
N SER A 459 -24.72 -0.58 -2.57
CA SER A 459 -25.96 -0.24 -3.28
C SER A 459 -26.61 -1.43 -3.96
N THR A 460 -25.83 -2.45 -4.33
CA THR A 460 -26.32 -3.64 -5.06
C THR A 460 -26.19 -4.94 -4.25
N GLU A 461 -27.05 -5.91 -4.55
CA GLU A 461 -27.02 -7.24 -3.92
C GLU A 461 -25.70 -7.97 -4.19
N ALA A 462 -25.18 -7.91 -5.42
CA ALA A 462 -23.90 -8.51 -5.78
C ALA A 462 -22.72 -7.90 -4.99
N GLU A 463 -22.70 -6.59 -4.79
CA GLU A 463 -21.68 -5.93 -3.95
C GLU A 463 -21.82 -6.36 -2.49
N ALA A 464 -23.04 -6.48 -1.98
CA ALA A 464 -23.27 -6.91 -0.61
C ALA A 464 -22.81 -8.36 -0.38
N ASP A 465 -23.08 -9.26 -1.32
CA ASP A 465 -22.67 -10.66 -1.22
C ASP A 465 -21.14 -10.81 -1.25
N VAL A 466 -20.42 -10.04 -2.08
CA VAL A 466 -18.95 -10.08 -2.11
C VAL A 466 -18.36 -9.43 -0.84
N VAL A 467 -18.86 -8.25 -0.44
CA VAL A 467 -18.35 -7.52 0.74
C VAL A 467 -18.59 -8.32 2.02
N PHE A 468 -19.81 -8.79 2.26
CA PHE A 468 -20.15 -9.46 3.52
C PHE A 468 -19.91 -10.98 3.47
N GLY A 469 -20.13 -11.62 2.31
CA GLY A 469 -19.98 -13.06 2.13
C GLY A 469 -18.56 -13.55 1.88
N GLU A 470 -17.70 -12.76 1.22
CA GLU A 470 -16.31 -13.16 0.92
C GLU A 470 -15.27 -12.37 1.72
N LEU A 471 -15.40 -11.04 1.74
CA LEU A 471 -14.40 -10.13 2.30
C LEU A 471 -14.46 -10.00 3.83
N LEU A 472 -15.65 -9.76 4.38
CA LEU A 472 -15.86 -9.57 5.81
C LEU A 472 -16.23 -10.87 6.54
N LEU A 473 -16.33 -12.01 5.84
CA LEU A 473 -16.64 -13.31 6.44
C LEU A 473 -15.72 -13.64 7.65
N PRO A 474 -14.40 -13.40 7.62
CA PRO A 474 -13.54 -13.64 8.80
C PRO A 474 -13.93 -12.81 10.04
N LEU A 475 -14.54 -11.63 9.83
CA LEU A 475 -14.98 -10.71 10.87
C LEU A 475 -16.42 -10.98 11.34
N LEU A 476 -17.23 -11.67 10.52
CA LEU A 476 -18.64 -11.97 10.79
C LEU A 476 -18.84 -13.38 11.36
N GLY A 477 -18.19 -14.40 10.81
CA GLY A 477 -18.36 -15.81 11.20
C GLY A 477 -17.14 -16.46 11.87
N GLU A 478 -17.36 -17.62 12.51
CA GLU A 478 -16.26 -18.50 12.92
C GLU A 478 -15.66 -19.17 11.69
N VAL A 479 -14.39 -18.89 11.42
CA VAL A 479 -13.63 -19.54 10.35
C VAL A 479 -12.61 -20.47 11.03
N GLU A 480 -12.39 -21.65 10.45
CA GLU A 480 -11.39 -22.60 10.94
C GLU A 480 -10.03 -21.92 11.13
N GLY A 481 -9.48 -21.97 12.36
CA GLY A 481 -8.22 -21.32 12.73
C GLY A 481 -8.33 -20.11 13.66
N GLN A 482 -9.52 -19.76 14.16
CA GLN A 482 -9.71 -18.71 15.17
C GLN A 482 -9.08 -19.09 16.54
N PRO A 483 -8.26 -18.20 17.15
CA PRO A 483 -7.81 -18.39 18.53
C PRO A 483 -8.99 -18.26 19.50
N LYS A 484 -9.13 -19.22 20.42
CA LYS A 484 -10.24 -19.30 21.39
C LYS A 484 -10.32 -18.13 22.39
N SER A 485 -9.30 -17.26 22.44
CA SER A 485 -9.16 -16.14 23.39
C SER A 485 -9.22 -14.75 22.72
N PHE A 486 -9.77 -14.64 21.51
CA PHE A 486 -9.75 -13.39 20.72
C PHE A 486 -10.68 -12.27 21.25
N HIS A 487 -11.65 -12.60 22.11
CA HIS A 487 -12.67 -11.65 22.58
C HIS A 487 -12.21 -10.66 23.65
N GLN A 488 -10.98 -10.78 24.15
CA GLN A 488 -10.44 -9.95 25.24
C GLN A 488 -9.53 -8.83 24.76
N ASP A 489 -9.15 -8.83 23.47
CA ASP A 489 -8.30 -7.78 22.91
C ASP A 489 -9.11 -6.51 22.67
N GLY A 490 -8.63 -5.36 23.14
CA GLY A 490 -9.28 -4.07 22.90
C GLY A 490 -9.44 -3.74 21.41
N SER A 491 -8.58 -4.30 20.55
CA SER A 491 -8.68 -4.20 19.09
C SER A 491 -9.95 -4.87 18.54
N PHE A 492 -10.46 -5.92 19.17
CA PHE A 492 -11.68 -6.59 18.73
C PHE A 492 -12.90 -5.65 18.79
N VAL A 493 -12.98 -4.82 19.84
CA VAL A 493 -14.08 -3.85 19.97
C VAL A 493 -13.99 -2.80 18.86
N GLU A 494 -12.79 -2.28 18.58
CA GLU A 494 -12.58 -1.33 17.48
C GLU A 494 -12.96 -1.93 16.11
N GLU A 495 -12.55 -3.17 15.85
CA GLU A 495 -12.88 -3.89 14.62
C GLU A 495 -14.39 -4.08 14.45
N GLN A 496 -15.09 -4.49 15.50
CA GLN A 496 -16.54 -4.68 15.47
C GLN A 496 -17.31 -3.36 15.33
N VAL A 497 -16.77 -2.25 15.86
CA VAL A 497 -17.32 -0.91 15.63
C VAL A 497 -17.19 -0.50 14.16
N VAL A 498 -16.06 -0.81 13.51
CA VAL A 498 -15.91 -0.54 12.07
C VAL A 498 -16.91 -1.37 11.27
N VAL A 499 -17.10 -2.65 11.59
CA VAL A 499 -18.13 -3.49 10.93
C VAL A 499 -19.54 -2.91 11.13
N ALA A 500 -19.87 -2.47 12.35
CA ALA A 500 -21.14 -1.81 12.63
C ALA A 500 -21.32 -0.51 11.80
N ARG A 501 -20.24 0.24 11.58
CA ARG A 501 -20.24 1.41 10.71
C ARG A 501 -20.47 1.03 9.26
N VAL A 502 -19.81 -0.02 8.75
CA VAL A 502 -20.06 -0.52 7.39
C VAL A 502 -21.52 -0.97 7.21
N LEU A 503 -22.11 -1.64 8.20
CA LEU A 503 -23.54 -2.00 8.19
C LEU A 503 -24.46 -0.77 8.12
N SER A 504 -24.07 0.34 8.75
CA SER A 504 -24.85 1.59 8.67
C SER A 504 -24.80 2.27 7.30
N LEU A 505 -23.75 2.00 6.51
CA LEU A 505 -23.53 2.54 5.16
C LEU A 505 -24.28 1.78 4.06
N VAL A 506 -24.96 0.68 4.39
CA VAL A 506 -25.79 -0.06 3.43
C VAL A 506 -26.99 0.80 3.03
N GLN A 507 -27.04 1.27 1.78
CA GLN A 507 -28.15 2.03 1.21
C GLN A 507 -28.39 1.49 -0.18
N GLY A 508 -29.50 0.77 -0.36
CA GLY A 508 -29.86 0.23 -1.67
C GLY A 508 -30.25 1.33 -2.64
N VAL A 509 -30.12 1.06 -3.94
CA VAL A 509 -30.65 1.95 -5.00
C VAL A 509 -32.17 2.08 -4.88
N ASP A 510 -32.82 1.03 -4.37
CA ASP A 510 -34.26 0.97 -4.12
C ASP A 510 -34.55 0.35 -2.74
N LEU A 511 -35.71 0.68 -2.15
CA LEU A 511 -36.13 0.20 -0.83
C LEU A 511 -36.24 -1.33 -0.80
N ASP A 512 -36.65 -1.95 -1.92
CA ASP A 512 -36.76 -3.41 -2.06
C ASP A 512 -35.40 -4.09 -2.10
N THR A 513 -34.45 -3.52 -2.84
CA THR A 513 -33.07 -4.02 -2.90
C THR A 513 -32.40 -3.94 -1.52
N GLN A 514 -32.66 -2.87 -0.77
CA GLN A 514 -32.17 -2.73 0.59
C GLN A 514 -32.78 -3.79 1.53
N ALA A 515 -34.06 -4.13 1.36
CA ALA A 515 -34.71 -5.18 2.15
C ALA A 515 -34.12 -6.57 1.86
N GLN A 516 -33.79 -6.86 0.59
CA GLN A 516 -33.15 -8.11 0.19
C GLN A 516 -31.73 -8.24 0.76
N ILE A 517 -30.92 -7.17 0.66
CA ILE A 517 -29.58 -7.11 1.24
C ILE A 517 -29.65 -7.34 2.75
N LEU A 518 -30.55 -6.66 3.46
CA LEU A 518 -30.72 -6.86 4.90
C LEU A 518 -31.15 -8.30 5.25
N ALA A 519 -32.00 -8.95 4.43
CA ALA A 519 -32.38 -10.33 4.65
C ALA A 519 -31.20 -11.33 4.48
N SER A 520 -30.33 -11.10 3.49
CA SER A 520 -29.09 -11.89 3.30
C SER A 520 -28.15 -11.70 4.49
N LEU A 521 -27.94 -10.43 4.90
CA LEU A 521 -27.11 -10.07 6.04
C LEU A 521 -27.59 -10.67 7.35
N LYS A 522 -28.90 -10.74 7.58
CA LYS A 522 -29.46 -11.41 8.77
C LYS A 522 -28.94 -12.85 8.89
N LYS A 523 -28.94 -13.61 7.80
CA LYS A 523 -28.50 -15.01 7.82
C LYS A 523 -27.02 -15.13 8.20
N GLN A 524 -26.19 -14.23 7.68
CA GLN A 524 -24.75 -14.21 7.96
C GLN A 524 -24.43 -13.72 9.38
N LEU A 525 -25.15 -12.71 9.87
CA LEU A 525 -24.97 -12.14 11.21
C LEU A 525 -25.39 -13.11 12.31
N LEU A 526 -26.49 -13.84 12.11
CA LEU A 526 -26.98 -14.85 13.06
C LEU A 526 -26.12 -16.12 13.10
N ALA A 527 -25.30 -16.36 12.08
CA ALA A 527 -24.31 -17.44 12.09
C ALA A 527 -23.04 -17.08 12.89
N GLY A 528 -22.90 -15.84 13.35
CA GLY A 528 -21.74 -15.35 14.11
C GLY A 528 -21.79 -15.67 15.60
N THR A 529 -20.66 -15.40 16.29
CA THR A 529 -20.55 -15.60 17.76
C THR A 529 -21.33 -14.54 18.55
N ILE A 530 -21.77 -14.92 19.75
CA ILE A 530 -22.52 -14.07 20.70
C ILE A 530 -21.81 -12.74 20.96
N HIS A 531 -20.48 -12.75 21.11
CA HIS A 531 -19.69 -11.54 21.35
C HIS A 531 -19.68 -10.55 20.16
N ARG A 532 -19.82 -11.02 18.92
CA ARG A 532 -19.90 -10.17 17.71
C ARG A 532 -21.31 -9.63 17.52
N MET A 533 -22.32 -10.45 17.83
CA MET A 533 -23.72 -10.06 17.74
C MET A 533 -24.04 -8.82 18.58
N ARG A 534 -23.38 -8.66 19.73
CA ARG A 534 -23.49 -7.47 20.61
C ARG A 534 -23.35 -6.14 19.88
N TYR A 535 -22.46 -6.05 18.88
CA TYR A 535 -22.14 -4.79 18.19
C TYR A 535 -22.79 -4.69 16.81
N CYS A 536 -22.85 -5.80 16.06
CA CYS A 536 -23.35 -5.79 14.69
C CYS A 536 -24.88 -5.78 14.60
N VAL A 537 -25.57 -6.52 15.47
CA VAL A 537 -27.03 -6.67 15.41
C VAL A 537 -27.76 -5.35 15.71
N PRO A 538 -27.36 -4.52 16.70
CA PRO A 538 -27.98 -3.21 16.89
C PRO A 538 -27.94 -2.33 15.63
N ALA A 539 -26.78 -2.24 14.96
CA ALA A 539 -26.64 -1.46 13.73
C ALA A 539 -27.57 -1.97 12.63
N HIS A 540 -27.68 -3.29 12.48
CA HIS A 540 -28.60 -3.92 11.54
C HIS A 540 -30.07 -3.63 11.87
N VAL A 541 -30.47 -3.73 13.14
CA VAL A 541 -31.82 -3.43 13.61
C VAL A 541 -32.18 -1.97 13.36
N PHE A 542 -31.30 -1.02 13.70
CA PHE A 542 -31.55 0.39 13.44
C PHE A 542 -31.71 0.68 11.95
N LYS A 543 -30.93 0.03 11.08
CA LYS A 543 -31.06 0.20 9.64
C LYS A 543 -32.35 -0.40 9.09
N ALA A 544 -32.79 -1.55 9.62
CA ALA A 544 -34.08 -2.14 9.30
C ALA A 544 -35.26 -1.27 9.77
N LEU A 545 -35.14 -0.63 10.94
CA LEU A 545 -36.16 0.31 11.45
C LEU A 545 -36.24 1.60 10.61
N GLN A 546 -35.09 2.15 10.17
CA GLN A 546 -35.07 3.27 9.22
C GLN A 546 -35.73 2.91 7.88
N LEU A 547 -35.47 1.70 7.39
CA LEU A 547 -36.11 1.21 6.16
C LEU A 547 -37.63 1.09 6.32
N ALA A 548 -38.11 0.63 7.48
CA ALA A 548 -39.55 0.59 7.78
C ALA A 548 -40.20 1.99 7.79
N GLN A 549 -39.48 3.01 8.24
CA GLN A 549 -39.94 4.41 8.13
C GLN A 549 -39.94 4.89 6.67
N GLY A 550 -38.91 4.56 5.88
CA GLY A 550 -38.87 4.88 4.45
C GLY A 550 -40.04 4.27 3.66
N TYR A 551 -40.44 3.04 3.97
CA TYR A 551 -41.66 2.44 3.39
C TYR A 551 -42.95 3.15 3.83
N SER A 552 -42.98 3.72 5.03
CA SER A 552 -44.12 4.49 5.53
C SER A 552 -44.21 5.87 4.86
N ASP A 553 -43.09 6.49 4.54
CA ASP A 553 -43.04 7.77 3.82
C ASP A 553 -43.42 7.57 2.34
N ALA A 554 -43.07 6.42 1.76
CA ALA A 554 -43.42 6.02 0.38
C ALA A 554 -44.81 5.33 0.26
N ARG A 555 -45.72 5.60 1.20
CA ARG A 555 -47.04 4.93 1.28
C ARG A 555 -47.91 5.10 0.03
N ASP A 556 -47.75 6.21 -0.69
CA ASP A 556 -48.57 6.54 -1.86
C ASP A 556 -48.11 5.79 -3.13
N ASP A 557 -46.89 5.24 -3.15
CA ASP A 557 -46.27 4.63 -4.33
C ASP A 557 -46.36 3.09 -4.36
N ASP A 558 -46.55 2.42 -3.21
CA ASP A 558 -46.54 0.97 -3.10
C ASP A 558 -47.73 0.42 -2.29
N GLU A 559 -48.69 -0.27 -2.94
CA GLU A 559 -49.84 -0.88 -2.28
C GLU A 559 -49.48 -2.04 -1.32
N LEU A 560 -48.28 -2.63 -1.44
CA LEU A 560 -47.82 -3.77 -0.64
C LEU A 560 -46.92 -3.37 0.54
N TRP A 561 -46.74 -2.06 0.80
CA TRP A 561 -45.87 -1.53 1.84
C TRP A 561 -46.16 -2.14 3.24
N GLU A 562 -47.42 -2.34 3.60
CA GLU A 562 -47.79 -2.93 4.91
C GLU A 562 -47.27 -4.35 5.11
N LYS A 563 -47.27 -5.17 4.05
CA LYS A 563 -46.75 -6.54 4.09
C LYS A 563 -45.23 -6.53 4.19
N LYS A 564 -44.56 -5.60 3.49
CA LYS A 564 -43.11 -5.41 3.55
C LYS A 564 -42.66 -4.95 4.94
N CYS A 565 -43.34 -3.95 5.52
CA CYS A 565 -43.13 -3.51 6.90
C CYS A 565 -43.33 -4.64 7.91
N SER A 566 -44.43 -5.40 7.79
CA SER A 566 -44.69 -6.56 8.68
C SER A 566 -43.57 -7.60 8.61
N LYS A 567 -43.03 -7.87 7.42
CA LYS A 567 -41.89 -8.79 7.23
C LYS A 567 -40.60 -8.24 7.84
N LEU A 568 -40.34 -6.94 7.73
CA LEU A 568 -39.20 -6.27 8.37
C LEU A 568 -39.29 -6.31 9.90
N TYR A 569 -40.46 -6.05 10.49
CA TYR A 569 -40.63 -6.16 11.93
C TYR A 569 -40.48 -7.60 12.43
N SER A 570 -41.00 -8.59 11.69
CA SER A 570 -40.75 -10.01 11.98
C SER A 570 -39.26 -10.36 11.92
N MET A 571 -38.54 -9.79 10.95
CA MET A 571 -37.10 -9.92 10.82
C MET A 571 -36.37 -9.33 12.05
N VAL A 572 -36.69 -8.09 12.44
CA VAL A 572 -36.17 -7.42 13.64
C VAL A 572 -36.43 -8.28 14.88
N ARG A 573 -37.66 -8.80 15.04
CA ARG A 573 -38.02 -9.68 16.15
C ARG A 573 -37.09 -10.88 16.27
N THR A 574 -36.83 -11.57 15.16
CA THR A 574 -35.92 -12.73 15.17
C THR A 574 -34.51 -12.34 15.59
N CYS A 575 -34.00 -11.21 15.09
CA CYS A 575 -32.66 -10.74 15.41
C CYS A 575 -32.51 -10.36 16.89
N VAL A 576 -33.52 -9.71 17.47
CA VAL A 576 -33.50 -9.32 18.89
C VAL A 576 -33.71 -10.54 19.81
N LEU A 577 -34.52 -11.53 19.42
CA LEU A 577 -34.64 -12.79 20.16
C LEU A 577 -33.32 -13.57 20.19
N ALA A 578 -32.60 -13.64 19.06
CA ALA A 578 -31.27 -14.26 19.03
C ALA A 578 -30.25 -13.57 19.95
N LEU A 579 -30.36 -12.23 20.12
CA LEU A 579 -29.56 -11.51 21.12
C LEU A 579 -29.95 -11.84 22.56
N ALA A 580 -31.25 -12.07 22.81
CA ALA A 580 -31.74 -12.43 24.13
C ALA A 580 -31.24 -13.82 24.56
N GLU A 581 -31.22 -14.78 23.63
CA GLU A 581 -30.61 -16.10 23.85
C GLU A 581 -29.09 -16.03 24.10
N GLY A 582 -28.43 -14.96 23.64
CA GLY A 582 -27.00 -14.72 23.79
C GLY A 582 -26.57 -13.99 25.07
N GLU A 583 -27.30 -14.12 26.18
CA GLU A 583 -26.96 -13.54 27.50
C GLU A 583 -26.81 -12.00 27.53
N LEU A 584 -27.43 -11.26 26.59
CA LEU A 584 -27.43 -9.79 26.54
C LEU A 584 -28.84 -9.19 26.73
N PRO A 585 -29.52 -9.45 27.85
CA PRO A 585 -30.94 -9.13 28.04
C PRO A 585 -31.22 -7.62 28.03
N MET A 586 -30.34 -6.81 28.61
CA MET A 586 -30.54 -5.35 28.69
C MET A 586 -30.44 -4.67 27.31
N LEU A 587 -29.61 -5.19 26.40
CA LEU A 587 -29.51 -4.69 25.04
C LEU A 587 -30.75 -5.10 24.22
N ALA A 588 -31.18 -6.35 24.34
CA ALA A 588 -32.38 -6.85 23.68
C ALA A 588 -33.63 -6.07 24.12
N LEU A 589 -33.77 -5.81 25.43
CA LEU A 589 -34.87 -5.00 25.99
C LEU A 589 -34.90 -3.60 25.37
N LYS A 590 -33.75 -2.91 25.29
CA LYS A 590 -33.68 -1.58 24.67
C LYS A 590 -34.06 -1.60 23.19
N LEU A 591 -33.63 -2.63 22.45
CA LEU A 591 -33.97 -2.77 21.03
C LEU A 591 -35.46 -3.08 20.81
N PHE A 592 -36.08 -3.91 21.67
CA PHE A 592 -37.52 -4.15 21.63
C PHE A 592 -38.33 -2.88 21.90
N LEU A 593 -37.93 -2.10 22.90
CA LEU A 593 -38.59 -0.82 23.20
C LEU A 593 -38.44 0.18 22.04
N GLN A 594 -37.26 0.27 21.44
CA GLN A 594 -37.05 1.14 20.29
C GLN A 594 -37.84 0.68 19.05
N ALA A 595 -37.91 -0.64 18.82
CA ALA A 595 -38.73 -1.20 17.74
C ALA A 595 -40.22 -0.92 17.97
N ALA A 596 -40.71 -0.99 19.21
CA ALA A 596 -42.08 -0.64 19.57
C ALA A 596 -42.38 0.85 19.31
N LEU A 597 -41.45 1.75 19.65
CA LEU A 597 -41.58 3.19 19.34
C LEU A 597 -41.68 3.44 17.84
N VAL A 598 -40.80 2.86 17.03
CA VAL A 598 -40.84 3.04 15.58
C VAL A 598 -42.11 2.44 14.98
N THR A 599 -42.55 1.27 15.45
CA THR A 599 -43.82 0.66 15.04
C THR A 599 -44.99 1.59 15.33
N SER A 600 -44.92 2.39 16.42
CA SER A 600 -45.97 3.36 16.74
C SER A 600 -46.00 4.58 15.82
N THR A 601 -44.87 4.93 15.19
CA THR A 601 -44.82 6.04 14.22
C THR A 601 -45.32 5.62 12.83
N THR A 602 -45.11 4.36 12.46
CA THR A 602 -45.58 3.77 11.21
C THR A 602 -47.00 3.25 11.42
N THR A 603 -48.03 4.05 11.13
CA THR A 603 -49.44 3.66 11.37
C THR A 603 -49.94 2.69 10.29
N PHE A 604 -50.02 1.38 10.60
CA PHE A 604 -50.58 0.33 9.73
C PHE A 604 -51.53 -0.59 10.51
N ALA A 605 -52.43 -1.32 9.84
CA ALA A 605 -53.49 -2.10 10.48
C ALA A 605 -53.04 -3.18 11.49
N LYS A 606 -51.77 -3.60 11.46
CA LYS A 606 -51.16 -4.59 12.38
C LYS A 606 -50.13 -3.97 13.32
N SER A 607 -49.99 -2.64 13.34
CA SER A 607 -48.98 -1.95 14.16
C SER A 607 -49.20 -2.19 15.64
N GLU A 608 -50.46 -2.16 16.08
CA GLU A 608 -50.84 -2.38 17.47
C GLU A 608 -50.45 -3.78 17.97
N THR A 609 -50.78 -4.83 17.20
CA THR A 609 -50.45 -6.21 17.58
C THR A 609 -48.94 -6.42 17.67
N ILE A 610 -48.18 -5.90 16.71
CA ILE A 610 -46.72 -6.03 16.67
C ILE A 610 -46.06 -5.22 17.80
N ALA A 611 -46.53 -4.00 18.05
CA ALA A 611 -46.05 -3.17 19.16
C ALA A 611 -46.33 -3.83 20.52
N TYR A 612 -47.51 -4.43 20.68
CA TYR A 612 -47.89 -5.15 21.90
C TYR A 612 -46.99 -6.38 22.11
N GLU A 613 -46.75 -7.16 21.05
CA GLU A 613 -45.83 -8.30 21.10
C GLU A 613 -44.41 -7.88 21.53
N PHE A 614 -43.86 -6.80 20.95
CA PHE A 614 -42.54 -6.29 21.32
C PHE A 614 -42.49 -5.82 22.78
N CYS A 615 -43.51 -5.10 23.24
CA CYS A 615 -43.61 -4.71 24.65
C CYS A 615 -43.70 -5.93 25.55
N SER A 616 -44.58 -6.89 25.25
CA SER A 616 -44.74 -8.12 26.04
C SER A 616 -43.44 -8.91 26.13
N GLN A 617 -42.69 -9.06 25.04
CA GLN A 617 -41.38 -9.72 25.04
C GLN A 617 -40.36 -8.95 25.88
N ALA A 618 -40.35 -7.62 25.83
CA ALA A 618 -39.51 -6.80 26.71
C ALA A 618 -39.87 -6.98 28.20
N PHE A 619 -41.16 -7.09 28.54
CA PHE A 619 -41.60 -7.40 29.91
C PHE A 619 -41.17 -8.81 30.36
N SER A 620 -41.25 -9.81 29.49
CA SER A 620 -40.78 -11.16 29.80
C SER A 620 -39.28 -11.19 30.08
N LEU A 621 -38.47 -10.54 29.23
CA LEU A 621 -37.02 -10.45 29.45
C LEU A 621 -36.66 -9.71 30.74
N TYR A 622 -37.42 -8.66 31.07
CA TYR A 622 -37.26 -7.95 32.34
C TYR A 622 -37.52 -8.87 33.55
N GLU A 623 -38.55 -9.72 33.49
CA GLU A 623 -38.94 -10.61 34.58
C GLU A 623 -38.01 -11.82 34.75
N GLU A 624 -37.50 -12.37 33.66
CA GLU A 624 -36.73 -13.62 33.64
C GLU A 624 -35.22 -13.41 33.81
N GLU A 625 -34.65 -12.38 33.16
CA GLU A 625 -33.19 -12.26 32.98
C GLU A 625 -32.55 -11.09 33.76
N VAL A 626 -33.29 -10.00 34.03
CA VAL A 626 -32.72 -8.79 34.68
C VAL A 626 -32.78 -8.92 36.20
N SER A 627 -31.65 -9.27 36.82
CA SER A 627 -31.54 -9.48 38.27
C SER A 627 -30.93 -8.29 39.05
N ASP A 628 -30.11 -7.44 38.42
CA ASP A 628 -29.48 -6.31 39.11
C ASP A 628 -30.48 -5.18 39.41
N SER A 629 -30.51 -4.72 40.66
CA SER A 629 -31.44 -3.69 41.14
C SER A 629 -31.28 -2.36 40.40
N LYS A 630 -30.06 -1.98 40.00
CA LYS A 630 -29.85 -0.72 39.27
C LYS A 630 -30.31 -0.81 37.82
N GLU A 631 -30.00 -1.94 37.16
CA GLU A 631 -30.45 -2.21 35.80
C GLU A 631 -31.97 -2.36 35.72
N GLN A 632 -32.61 -2.96 36.72
CA GLN A 632 -34.07 -3.06 36.82
C GLN A 632 -34.73 -1.67 36.83
N VAL A 633 -34.23 -0.74 37.66
CA VAL A 633 -34.76 0.62 37.74
C VAL A 633 -34.54 1.37 36.42
N ALA A 634 -33.36 1.22 35.79
CA ALA A 634 -33.07 1.84 34.51
C ALA A 634 -33.96 1.30 33.38
N ALA A 635 -34.13 -0.02 33.31
CA ALA A 635 -35.00 -0.68 32.34
C ALA A 635 -36.46 -0.25 32.52
N MET A 636 -36.96 -0.25 33.76
CA MET A 636 -38.33 0.19 34.05
C MET A 636 -38.57 1.66 33.67
N THR A 637 -37.60 2.53 33.95
CA THR A 637 -37.69 3.95 33.56
C THR A 637 -37.80 4.10 32.04
N LEU A 638 -37.02 3.31 31.29
CA LEU A 638 -37.11 3.28 29.82
C LEU A 638 -38.44 2.71 29.33
N MET A 639 -38.97 1.67 29.97
CA MET A 639 -40.26 1.08 29.62
C MET A 639 -41.40 2.09 29.85
N ILE A 640 -41.40 2.78 31.00
CA ILE A 640 -42.36 3.85 31.31
C ILE A 640 -42.26 4.97 30.27
N GLY A 641 -41.05 5.46 29.99
CA GLY A 641 -40.85 6.52 28.99
C GLY A 641 -41.25 6.10 27.57
N THR A 642 -41.10 4.82 27.23
CA THR A 642 -41.52 4.25 25.95
C THR A 642 -43.04 4.18 25.86
N LEU A 643 -43.71 3.63 26.87
CA LEU A 643 -45.18 3.52 26.92
C LEU A 643 -45.85 4.90 26.87
N GLN A 644 -45.26 5.92 27.50
CA GLN A 644 -45.77 7.28 27.44
C GLN A 644 -45.72 7.88 26.03
N ARG A 645 -44.78 7.45 25.19
CA ARG A 645 -44.60 7.97 23.82
C ARG A 645 -45.35 7.16 22.75
N ILE A 646 -45.76 5.93 23.06
CA ILE A 646 -46.52 5.11 22.12
C ILE A 646 -47.96 5.64 22.04
N THR A 647 -48.43 5.86 20.81
CA THR A 647 -49.78 6.38 20.51
C THR A 647 -50.69 5.32 19.87
N CYS A 648 -50.19 4.12 19.61
CA CYS A 648 -50.88 3.11 18.79
C CYS A 648 -51.74 2.12 19.58
N PHE A 649 -51.79 2.19 20.91
CA PHE A 649 -52.56 1.22 21.70
C PHE A 649 -54.01 1.67 21.89
N THR A 650 -54.92 0.70 21.79
CA THR A 650 -56.29 0.80 22.32
C THR A 650 -56.28 0.66 23.84
N GLU A 651 -57.36 1.09 24.50
CA GLU A 651 -57.50 1.00 25.95
C GLU A 651 -57.36 -0.45 26.47
N GLU A 652 -57.85 -1.42 25.69
CA GLU A 652 -57.81 -2.85 26.01
C GLU A 652 -56.39 -3.40 26.11
N ASN A 653 -55.47 -2.93 25.24
CA ASN A 653 -54.08 -3.38 25.24
C ASN A 653 -53.17 -2.50 26.10
N TYR A 654 -53.53 -1.23 26.30
CA TYR A 654 -52.73 -0.29 27.09
C TYR A 654 -52.90 -0.51 28.61
N THR A 655 -54.12 -0.72 29.08
CA THR A 655 -54.40 -0.86 30.53
C THR A 655 -53.70 -2.05 31.21
N PRO A 656 -53.55 -3.25 30.59
CA PRO A 656 -52.79 -4.35 31.19
C PRO A 656 -51.29 -4.04 31.31
N LEU A 657 -50.71 -3.35 30.31
CA LEU A 657 -49.29 -3.01 30.30
C LEU A 657 -48.95 -2.00 31.41
N ILE A 658 -49.76 -0.95 31.57
CA ILE A 658 -49.55 0.04 32.63
C ILE A 658 -49.73 -0.60 34.01
N THR A 659 -50.76 -1.44 34.18
CA THR A 659 -51.00 -2.15 35.44
C THR A 659 -49.84 -3.10 35.78
N LYS A 660 -49.28 -3.77 34.77
CA LYS A 660 -48.09 -4.61 34.93
C LYS A 660 -46.86 -3.78 35.31
N CYS A 661 -46.60 -2.64 34.67
CA CYS A 661 -45.55 -1.68 35.07
C CYS A 661 -45.69 -1.22 36.53
N ALA A 662 -46.90 -0.84 36.94
CA ALA A 662 -47.18 -0.39 38.31
C ALA A 662 -46.95 -1.51 39.33
N LEU A 663 -47.31 -2.76 38.99
CA LEU A 663 -47.06 -3.94 39.82
C LEU A 663 -45.56 -4.22 39.96
N LEU A 664 -44.82 -4.18 38.85
CA LEU A 664 -43.37 -4.44 38.84
C LEU A 664 -42.59 -3.36 39.61
N SER A 665 -42.93 -2.08 39.42
CA SER A 665 -42.35 -0.97 40.18
C SER A 665 -42.66 -1.07 41.68
N SER A 666 -43.82 -1.64 42.03
CA SER A 666 -44.18 -1.90 43.43
C SER A 666 -43.42 -3.08 44.05
N LYS A 667 -42.67 -3.87 43.27
CA LYS A 667 -41.89 -5.02 43.75
C LYS A 667 -40.39 -4.73 43.84
N PHE A 668 -39.96 -3.49 43.62
CA PHE A 668 -38.54 -3.11 43.78
C PHE A 668 -38.03 -3.37 45.20
N VAL A 669 -36.78 -3.80 45.28
CA VAL A 669 -36.11 -4.17 46.54
C VAL A 669 -35.82 -2.92 47.38
N GLN A 670 -35.32 -1.85 46.75
CA GLN A 670 -35.00 -0.60 47.44
C GLN A 670 -36.24 0.30 47.56
N LYS A 671 -36.54 0.74 48.79
CA LYS A 671 -37.69 1.60 49.09
C LYS A 671 -37.66 2.97 48.37
N PRO A 672 -36.51 3.67 48.24
CA PRO A 672 -36.46 4.91 47.49
C PRO A 672 -36.81 4.73 46.02
N ASP A 673 -36.26 3.69 45.38
CA ASP A 673 -36.53 3.37 43.98
C ASP A 673 -37.98 2.92 43.78
N GLN A 674 -38.53 2.13 44.71
CA GLN A 674 -39.94 1.73 44.73
C GLN A 674 -40.87 2.95 44.74
N CYS A 675 -40.56 3.95 45.57
CA CYS A 675 -41.33 5.19 45.66
C CYS A 675 -41.27 5.98 44.34
N ARG A 676 -40.06 6.21 43.81
CA ARG A 676 -39.84 6.94 42.56
C ARG A 676 -40.45 6.23 41.34
N GLY A 677 -40.35 4.91 41.25
CA GLY A 677 -40.95 4.11 40.19
C GLY A 677 -42.47 4.15 40.20
N VAL A 678 -43.10 4.07 41.39
CA VAL A 678 -44.56 4.19 41.53
C VAL A 678 -45.05 5.61 41.18
N CYS A 679 -44.30 6.65 41.57
CA CYS A 679 -44.59 8.03 41.15
C CYS A 679 -44.46 8.19 39.62
N ALA A 680 -43.45 7.60 39.00
CA ALA A 680 -43.29 7.63 37.54
C ALA A 680 -44.43 6.90 36.82
N CYS A 681 -44.90 5.76 37.34
CA CYS A 681 -46.05 5.04 36.80
C CYS A 681 -47.34 5.86 36.88
N ALA A 682 -47.48 6.78 37.84
CA ALA A 682 -48.65 7.67 37.91
C ALA A 682 -48.78 8.55 36.65
N ASN A 683 -47.67 8.91 35.99
CA ASN A 683 -47.71 9.67 34.75
C ASN A 683 -48.32 8.87 33.58
N LEU A 684 -48.22 7.54 33.58
CA LEU A 684 -48.80 6.69 32.53
C LEU A 684 -50.34 6.74 32.51
N PHE A 685 -50.94 6.85 33.70
CA PHE A 685 -52.39 6.97 33.91
C PHE A 685 -52.94 8.38 33.66
N TRP A 686 -52.07 9.33 33.30
CA TRP A 686 -52.46 10.73 33.06
C TRP A 686 -52.05 11.27 31.69
N SER A 687 -50.97 10.75 31.11
CA SER A 687 -50.35 11.30 29.88
C SER A 687 -50.11 10.26 28.78
N GLY A 688 -50.67 9.05 28.93
CA GLY A 688 -50.71 8.07 27.84
C GLY A 688 -51.70 8.51 26.78
N LYS A 689 -51.32 8.47 25.50
CA LYS A 689 -52.19 8.81 24.37
C LYS A 689 -52.81 7.54 23.80
N LEU A 690 -54.12 7.54 23.56
CA LEU A 690 -54.83 6.40 22.94
C LEU A 690 -54.94 6.59 21.42
N ALA A 691 -55.05 5.48 20.71
CA ALA A 691 -55.22 5.48 19.26
C ALA A 691 -56.61 6.01 18.82
N ASP A 692 -57.65 5.76 19.62
CA ASP A 692 -59.05 6.09 19.28
C ASP A 692 -59.44 7.52 19.62
N SER A 693 -58.64 8.22 20.42
CA SER A 693 -58.88 9.60 20.84
C SER A 693 -57.52 10.22 21.08
N ASP A 694 -57.18 11.29 20.38
CA ASP A 694 -55.95 12.07 20.60
C ASP A 694 -55.91 12.77 22.00
N GLU A 695 -56.77 12.29 22.92
CA GLU A 695 -56.92 12.70 24.30
C GLU A 695 -56.04 11.83 25.21
N GLU A 696 -55.43 12.48 26.19
CA GLU A 696 -54.65 11.81 27.22
C GLU A 696 -55.59 10.96 28.11
N LEU A 697 -55.17 9.75 28.47
CA LEU A 697 -55.84 8.91 29.46
C LEU A 697 -55.83 9.69 30.79
N ARG A 698 -56.93 10.36 31.17
CA ARG A 698 -57.04 11.24 32.35
C ARG A 698 -57.66 10.50 33.54
N ASP A 699 -57.08 9.37 33.92
CA ASP A 699 -57.58 8.54 35.03
C ASP A 699 -57.08 9.04 36.39
N GLY A 700 -57.68 10.12 36.90
CA GLY A 700 -57.29 10.73 38.18
C GLY A 700 -57.36 9.77 39.38
N ASP A 701 -58.26 8.78 39.36
CA ASP A 701 -58.47 7.86 40.49
C ASP A 701 -57.31 6.87 40.62
N GLN A 702 -56.73 6.45 39.50
CA GLN A 702 -55.56 5.58 39.47
C GLN A 702 -54.28 6.35 39.80
N VAL A 703 -54.16 7.59 39.34
CA VAL A 703 -53.07 8.51 39.72
C VAL A 703 -53.04 8.68 41.25
N LEU A 704 -54.20 8.94 41.85
CA LEU A 704 -54.33 9.14 43.29
C LEU A 704 -54.05 7.87 44.10
N LYS A 705 -54.44 6.70 43.59
CA LYS A 705 -54.06 5.39 44.18
C LYS A 705 -52.54 5.17 44.13
N CYS A 706 -51.88 5.52 43.03
CA CYS A 706 -50.43 5.40 42.89
C CYS A 706 -49.70 6.35 43.86
N LEU A 707 -50.13 7.62 43.95
CA LEU A 707 -49.55 8.60 44.86
C LEU A 707 -49.75 8.23 46.34
N LYS A 708 -50.95 7.75 46.73
CA LYS A 708 -51.19 7.22 48.09
C LYS A 708 -50.29 6.02 48.40
N LYS A 709 -50.04 5.16 47.41
CA LYS A 709 -49.13 4.02 47.55
C LYS A 709 -47.68 4.47 47.70
N ALA A 710 -47.24 5.49 46.95
CA ALA A 710 -45.91 6.09 47.10
C ALA A 710 -45.70 6.70 48.49
N ILE A 711 -46.69 7.42 49.04
CA ILE A 711 -46.66 7.94 50.42
C ILE A 711 -46.49 6.80 51.44
N LYS A 712 -47.23 5.69 51.28
CA LYS A 712 -47.11 4.52 52.15
C LYS A 712 -45.70 3.90 52.09
N VAL A 713 -45.08 3.90 50.91
CA VAL A 713 -43.71 3.41 50.73
C VAL A 713 -42.69 4.37 51.35
N ALA A 714 -42.84 5.68 51.17
CA ALA A 714 -41.98 6.69 51.81
C ALA A 714 -42.04 6.64 53.35
N ARG A 715 -43.23 6.38 53.92
CA ARG A 715 -43.40 6.14 55.37
C ARG A 715 -42.66 4.90 55.87
N SER A 716 -42.50 3.89 55.02
CA SER A 716 -41.78 2.66 55.37
C SER A 716 -40.25 2.78 55.31
N CYS A 717 -39.72 3.95 54.91
CA CYS A 717 -38.29 4.22 54.90
C CYS A 717 -37.82 4.66 56.30
N LEU A 718 -36.78 4.01 56.82
CA LEU A 718 -36.28 4.23 58.19
C LEU A 718 -35.34 5.44 58.31
N GLU A 719 -34.72 5.89 57.22
CA GLU A 719 -33.73 6.95 57.23
C GLU A 719 -34.38 8.32 56.97
N PRO A 720 -34.29 9.29 57.92
CA PRO A 720 -35.02 10.56 57.83
C PRO A 720 -34.62 11.45 56.66
N SER A 721 -33.34 11.43 56.26
CA SER A 721 -32.79 12.25 55.17
C SER A 721 -33.36 11.84 53.82
N THR A 722 -33.35 10.53 53.52
CA THR A 722 -33.92 9.97 52.29
C THR A 722 -35.44 10.06 52.30
N GLN A 723 -36.08 9.89 53.46
CA GLN A 723 -37.53 10.09 53.61
C GLN A 723 -37.96 11.53 53.28
N ALA A 724 -37.25 12.55 53.76
CA ALA A 724 -37.53 13.95 53.44
C ALA A 724 -37.37 14.23 51.93
N SER A 725 -36.32 13.68 51.30
CA SER A 725 -36.12 13.77 49.85
C SER A 725 -37.26 13.11 49.07
N LEU A 726 -37.75 11.95 49.51
CA LEU A 726 -38.86 11.25 48.85
C LEU A 726 -40.19 12.01 48.99
N TYR A 727 -40.43 12.67 50.12
CA TYR A 727 -41.61 13.52 50.28
C TYR A 727 -41.56 14.76 49.38
N ALA A 728 -40.38 15.35 49.18
CA ALA A 728 -40.19 16.41 48.20
C ALA A 728 -40.49 15.92 46.78
N ASP A 729 -39.94 14.76 46.37
CA ASP A 729 -40.20 14.14 45.06
C ASP A 729 -41.71 13.86 44.85
N ILE A 730 -42.40 13.37 45.89
CA ILE A 730 -43.86 13.14 45.86
C ILE A 730 -44.61 14.48 45.73
N TYR A 731 -44.24 15.49 46.51
CA TYR A 731 -44.89 16.81 46.47
C TYR A 731 -44.74 17.47 45.10
N ASP A 732 -43.59 17.34 44.46
CA ASP A 732 -43.35 17.81 43.10
C ASP A 732 -44.25 17.08 42.10
N ALA A 733 -44.41 15.77 42.24
CA ALA A 733 -45.35 14.99 41.43
C ALA A 733 -46.80 15.48 41.62
N TYR A 734 -47.26 15.66 42.87
CA TYR A 734 -48.57 16.23 43.19
C TYR A 734 -48.78 17.61 42.55
N THR A 735 -47.76 18.47 42.62
CA THR A 735 -47.78 19.81 42.04
C THR A 735 -47.87 19.74 40.51
N SER A 736 -47.17 18.80 39.87
CA SER A 736 -47.24 18.60 38.42
C SER A 736 -48.65 18.19 37.95
N PHE A 737 -49.32 17.30 38.68
CA PHE A 737 -50.70 16.89 38.40
C PHE A 737 -51.72 18.00 38.72
N TYR A 738 -51.46 18.80 39.76
CA TYR A 738 -52.25 19.98 40.08
C TYR A 738 -52.21 21.01 38.94
N ILE A 739 -51.03 21.31 38.41
CA ILE A 739 -50.86 22.23 37.26
C ILE A 739 -51.55 21.69 36.00
N ARG A 740 -51.55 20.38 35.80
CA ARG A 740 -52.22 19.71 34.67
C ARG A 740 -53.74 19.57 34.83
N GLY A 741 -54.32 20.05 35.94
CA GLY A 741 -55.77 20.12 36.13
C GLY A 741 -56.46 18.84 36.58
N CYS A 742 -55.77 17.93 37.29
CA CYS A 742 -56.41 16.75 37.89
C CYS A 742 -57.40 17.11 39.01
N GLU A 743 -58.71 17.21 38.73
CA GLU A 743 -59.74 17.62 39.71
C GLU A 743 -59.71 16.81 41.03
N GLN A 744 -59.45 15.50 40.94
CA GLN A 744 -59.41 14.59 42.09
C GLN A 744 -58.18 14.81 42.99
N VAL A 745 -57.06 15.26 42.43
CA VAL A 745 -55.85 15.63 43.18
C VAL A 745 -56.01 17.02 43.82
N THR A 746 -56.62 17.95 43.08
CA THR A 746 -56.96 19.31 43.56
C THR A 746 -57.82 19.26 44.82
N ASN A 747 -58.79 18.34 44.89
CA ASN A 747 -59.65 18.18 46.07
C ASN A 747 -58.88 17.66 47.30
N THR A 748 -57.96 16.71 47.13
CA THR A 748 -57.15 16.22 48.27
C THR A 748 -56.13 17.22 48.81
N ILE A 749 -55.56 18.08 47.96
CA ILE A 749 -54.66 19.15 48.42
C ILE A 749 -55.46 20.25 49.13
N LYS A 750 -56.67 20.58 48.63
CA LYS A 750 -57.58 21.52 49.28
C LYS A 750 -58.13 21.02 50.62
N GLU A 751 -58.42 19.73 50.74
CA GLU A 751 -58.84 19.10 52.01
C GLU A 751 -57.66 18.90 52.98
N GLY A 752 -56.46 18.58 52.48
CA GLY A 752 -55.24 18.42 53.29
C GLY A 752 -54.72 19.72 53.91
N GLY A 753 -55.02 20.87 53.29
CA GLY A 753 -54.75 22.19 53.88
C GLY A 753 -55.64 22.53 55.09
N GLY A 754 -56.63 21.69 55.41
CA GLY A 754 -57.56 21.89 56.52
C GLY A 754 -57.42 20.94 57.71
N GLY A 755 -56.59 19.89 57.67
CA GLY A 755 -56.50 19.00 58.85
C GLY A 755 -55.75 17.67 58.73
N GLY A 756 -54.59 17.59 58.08
CA GLY A 756 -53.89 16.29 58.01
C GLY A 756 -52.41 16.29 57.65
N VAL A 757 -51.68 17.37 57.96
CA VAL A 757 -50.21 17.43 57.77
C VAL A 757 -49.47 17.65 59.10
N GLU A 758 -50.11 17.37 60.23
CA GLU A 758 -49.42 17.13 61.49
C GLU A 758 -49.52 15.63 61.83
N GLU A 759 -48.64 14.83 61.22
CA GLU A 759 -48.04 13.60 61.81
C GLU A 759 -46.94 13.03 60.90
#